data_AF-A0A4Q3J5Y6-F1
#
_entry.id   AF-A0A4Q3J5Y6-F1
#
_cell.length_a   1.000
_cell.length_b   1.000
_cell.length_c   1.000
_cell.angle_alpha   90.00
_cell.angle_beta   90.00
_cell.angle_gamma   90.00
#
_symmetry.space_group_name_H-M   'P 1'
#
loop_
_entity.id
_entity.type
_entity.pdbx_description
1 polymer ?
#
loop_
_entity_poly.entity_id
_entity_poly.type
_entity_poly.pdbx_seq_one_letter_code
_entity_poly.pdbx_strand_id
1 'polypeptide(L)'
;MNTLSAKLGLLNDDIKQEEKLLRLVADLGAKILTPIEGKFAWRYTEAAHRADEALAADWRSWPEFTPKTVWGRKQDHTWFAADVTVPESARGKTFVLRFTSAWQDRPGTTDPQCLAYLDGYVAQAIDGNHNELVIERDATPGNKHVLLVNAFTFFDRPLVGFAVELMQRHARAEKLYYDLKTPLEVATMLTQIDGRRHAILNLVEDALRALDRRGGLTPEFEASLTAAEAIANKIYELVDTETQPTISAVGHTHLDVGWLWRVLHTRDKTGRSFATVLNLMAEYPGFVFMYNQSVLFNFLKDDYPEIWAGVVEKVKSGQFEIEGAMWTFGYSANMPQILTRSGLDHFVTSKLSWNDTDRHPYDTFWWKGIDGTSTKAQLITAQKFDSDRIFTTYNSDLSVSEVMGAWKRYEPKAVNDQVLLCYGYGDGGGGPTRAMIERGMRLERGIPGAPRVKLEGIVPFLDRLGKKMDADGMAFPTWNGELYLQYHRGTLTNVAKNKFNNRKSERLLRELEYLSAMAMRAGVPYPAEKLNEFWELVLINQFHDILPGTSIAEVYVDSDAEYESLFSTLASGNGPWHTAARALAPAGGGLQLFNFTGHDRTALVRIDNAPANAALSAGGEALPLQQLHNADGSTTAGAPATVPALGWTTASLVAGGTAPNASLAASIQHLENDLIRVTFDDNGEITSVFDKDRTRELLPAGQTANRLVAYEDKSLNWDAWDIDHYFEEQSWPLKAATKIELVEAGPYRAAIRIERTYQSSRFVQIVSLEAGARQVEFDTFMDWVERQTVIKAEFPFDLNVSEIRSE
;
A
#
# COMPACT_ATOMS: atom_id res chain seq x y z
N MET A 1 36.71 -8.10 18.61
CA MET A 1 37.79 -7.13 18.89
C MET A 1 38.26 -6.55 17.57
N ASN A 2 38.08 -5.25 17.35
CA ASN A 2 38.44 -4.56 16.11
C ASN A 2 39.92 -4.12 16.18
N THR A 3 40.73 -4.50 15.19
CA THR A 3 42.17 -4.21 15.13
C THR A 3 42.50 -2.72 14.97
N LEU A 4 41.50 -1.87 14.68
CA LEU A 4 41.64 -0.40 14.75
C LEU A 4 41.70 0.16 16.18
N SER A 5 41.14 -0.53 17.18
CA SER A 5 41.04 0.02 18.54
C SER A 5 42.41 0.19 19.22
N ALA A 6 43.37 -0.67 18.87
CA ALA A 6 44.73 -0.62 19.40
C ALA A 6 45.60 0.49 18.78
N LYS A 7 45.25 1.00 17.58
CA LYS A 7 46.03 2.05 16.89
C LYS A 7 45.61 3.48 17.27
N LEU A 8 44.41 3.65 17.84
CA LEU A 8 43.83 4.97 18.16
C LEU A 8 43.93 5.36 19.63
N GLY A 9 44.57 4.55 20.48
CA GLY A 9 44.67 4.85 21.92
C GLY A 9 43.31 4.87 22.63
N LEU A 10 42.35 4.06 22.17
CA LEU A 10 41.03 3.94 22.80
C LEU A 10 41.19 3.34 24.20
N LEU A 11 40.82 4.08 25.24
CA LEU A 11 40.89 3.61 26.61
C LEU A 11 39.74 2.62 26.86
N ASN A 12 40.06 1.41 27.32
CA ASN A 12 39.07 0.40 27.71
C ASN A 12 38.08 0.88 28.78
N ASP A 13 38.34 2.01 29.43
CA ASP A 13 37.53 2.52 30.54
C ASP A 13 36.28 3.29 30.09
N ASP A 14 36.30 3.93 28.91
CA ASP A 14 35.13 4.64 28.37
C ASP A 14 34.02 3.68 27.96
N ILE A 15 34.39 2.54 27.37
CA ILE A 15 33.44 1.47 26.99
C ILE A 15 32.82 0.85 28.26
N LYS A 16 33.63 0.63 29.31
CA LYS A 16 33.11 0.15 30.60
C LYS A 16 32.17 1.17 31.26
N GLN A 17 32.46 2.46 31.16
CA GLN A 17 31.58 3.51 31.69
C GLN A 17 30.25 3.49 30.94
N GLU A 18 30.28 3.43 29.61
CA GLU A 18 29.07 3.32 28.78
C GLU A 18 28.20 2.12 29.16
N GLU A 19 28.78 0.90 29.18
CA GLU A 19 28.06 -0.32 29.55
C GLU A 19 27.47 -0.24 30.96
N LYS A 20 28.23 0.33 31.91
CA LYS A 20 27.76 0.58 33.27
C LYS A 20 26.54 1.50 33.25
N LEU A 21 26.61 2.65 32.58
CA LEU A 21 25.53 3.63 32.55
C LEU A 21 24.28 3.08 31.87
N LEU A 22 24.42 2.35 30.77
CA LEU A 22 23.30 1.68 30.10
C LEU A 22 22.55 0.74 31.06
N ARG A 23 23.29 -0.08 31.82
CA ARG A 23 22.71 -0.97 32.84
C ARG A 23 22.01 -0.19 33.96
N LEU A 24 22.61 0.90 34.44
CA LEU A 24 22.04 1.71 35.52
C LEU A 24 20.77 2.45 35.08
N VAL A 25 20.72 2.96 33.85
CA VAL A 25 19.51 3.56 33.27
C VAL A 25 18.44 2.49 33.04
N ALA A 26 18.81 1.28 32.61
CA ALA A 26 17.87 0.17 32.48
C ALA A 26 17.23 -0.23 33.82
N ASP A 27 17.99 -0.22 34.92
CA ASP A 27 17.44 -0.40 36.28
C ASP A 27 16.41 0.69 36.65
N LEU A 28 16.64 1.95 36.28
CA LEU A 28 15.63 3.00 36.43
C LEU A 28 14.38 2.74 35.57
N GLY A 29 14.56 2.28 34.33
CA GLY A 29 13.47 1.89 33.43
C GLY A 29 12.58 0.79 34.02
N ALA A 30 13.19 -0.18 34.71
CA ALA A 30 12.46 -1.24 35.42
C ALA A 30 11.61 -0.73 36.60
N LYS A 31 11.80 0.51 37.06
CA LYS A 31 11.00 1.15 38.12
C LYS A 31 9.82 1.96 37.58
N ILE A 32 9.68 2.10 36.25
CA ILE A 32 8.55 2.81 35.62
C ILE A 32 7.26 2.06 35.88
N LEU A 33 7.26 0.76 35.58
CA LEU A 33 6.16 -0.14 35.86
C LEU A 33 6.58 -1.09 36.96
N THR A 34 5.92 -0.99 38.11
CA THR A 34 6.14 -1.92 39.22
C THR A 34 4.86 -2.71 39.51
N PRO A 35 4.95 -4.03 39.74
CA PRO A 35 3.79 -4.83 40.09
C PRO A 35 3.11 -4.34 41.36
N ILE A 36 1.78 -4.43 41.39
CA ILE A 36 0.99 -4.22 42.60
C ILE A 36 0.12 -5.45 42.88
N GLU A 37 -0.17 -5.68 44.15
CA GLU A 37 -1.00 -6.82 44.54
C GLU A 37 -2.45 -6.65 44.09
N GLY A 38 -2.98 -7.70 43.48
CA GLY A 38 -4.39 -7.83 43.13
C GLY A 38 -4.59 -8.94 42.10
N LYS A 39 -5.84 -9.39 41.97
CA LYS A 39 -6.26 -10.39 40.99
C LYS A 39 -7.69 -10.10 40.58
N PHE A 40 -8.01 -10.46 39.35
CA PHE A 40 -9.37 -10.49 38.86
C PHE A 40 -9.57 -11.73 37.98
N ALA A 41 -10.82 -12.13 37.81
CA ALA A 41 -11.17 -13.31 37.04
C ALA A 41 -11.61 -12.89 35.64
N TRP A 42 -11.05 -13.55 34.63
CA TRP A 42 -11.47 -13.37 33.25
C TRP A 42 -12.58 -14.35 32.89
N ARG A 43 -13.48 -13.88 32.04
CA ARG A 43 -14.49 -14.65 31.34
C ARG A 43 -14.26 -14.51 29.85
N TYR A 44 -14.67 -15.49 29.05
CA TYR A 44 -14.54 -15.39 27.59
C TYR A 44 -15.65 -16.07 26.82
N THR A 45 -15.90 -15.60 25.60
CA THR A 45 -16.79 -16.24 24.65
C THR A 45 -16.25 -16.12 23.23
N GLU A 46 -16.66 -17.06 22.39
CA GLU A 46 -16.41 -17.06 20.95
C GLU A 46 -17.74 -17.06 20.17
N ALA A 47 -18.83 -16.64 20.82
CA ALA A 47 -20.19 -16.68 20.26
C ALA A 47 -20.71 -15.29 19.82
N ALA A 48 -20.02 -14.21 20.17
CA ALA A 48 -20.41 -12.85 19.83
C ALA A 48 -19.49 -12.31 18.73
N HIS A 49 -20.06 -11.94 17.58
CA HIS A 49 -19.26 -11.44 16.46
C HIS A 49 -19.20 -9.91 16.43
N ARG A 50 -20.20 -9.21 17.01
CA ARG A 50 -20.25 -7.75 17.04
C ARG A 50 -20.04 -7.15 18.44
N ALA A 51 -19.56 -5.91 18.47
CA ALA A 51 -19.28 -5.20 19.72
C ALA A 51 -20.53 -4.85 20.53
N ASP A 52 -21.59 -4.40 19.87
CA ASP A 52 -22.89 -4.10 20.49
C ASP A 52 -23.49 -5.31 21.20
N GLU A 53 -23.44 -6.49 20.55
CA GLU A 53 -23.88 -7.76 21.14
C GLU A 53 -23.05 -8.15 22.37
N ALA A 54 -21.72 -8.07 22.28
CA ALA A 54 -20.82 -8.44 23.38
C ALA A 54 -20.94 -7.50 24.58
N LEU A 55 -21.09 -6.19 24.34
CA LEU A 55 -21.24 -5.17 25.38
C LEU A 55 -22.60 -5.28 26.09
N ALA A 56 -23.65 -5.74 25.40
CA ALA A 56 -24.98 -5.96 25.97
C ALA A 56 -25.15 -7.34 26.64
N ALA A 57 -24.25 -8.29 26.38
CA ALA A 57 -24.35 -9.66 26.89
C ALA A 57 -24.14 -9.75 28.41
N ASP A 58 -24.78 -10.73 29.05
CA ASP A 58 -24.44 -11.12 30.41
C ASP A 58 -23.14 -11.93 30.44
N TRP A 59 -22.02 -11.23 30.25
CA TRP A 59 -20.70 -11.84 30.18
C TRP A 59 -20.27 -12.54 31.46
N ARG A 60 -20.93 -12.29 32.60
CA ARG A 60 -20.64 -13.01 33.87
C ARG A 60 -21.06 -14.47 33.80
N SER A 61 -21.97 -14.81 32.89
CA SER A 61 -22.37 -16.19 32.59
C SER A 61 -21.38 -16.93 31.68
N TRP A 62 -20.44 -16.21 31.05
CA TRP A 62 -19.48 -16.83 30.14
C TRP A 62 -18.50 -17.77 30.88
N PRO A 63 -17.93 -18.77 30.18
CA PRO A 63 -16.90 -19.63 30.74
C PRO A 63 -15.71 -18.88 31.32
N GLU A 64 -15.07 -19.48 32.33
CA GLU A 64 -13.85 -18.94 32.93
C GLU A 64 -12.68 -19.00 31.93
N PHE A 65 -11.90 -17.93 31.87
CA PHE A 65 -10.67 -17.86 31.09
C PHE A 65 -9.46 -17.86 32.02
N THR A 66 -8.46 -18.65 31.66
CA THR A 66 -7.19 -18.76 32.38
C THR A 66 -6.03 -18.62 31.38
N PRO A 67 -4.79 -18.33 31.84
CA PRO A 67 -3.62 -18.34 30.95
C PRO A 67 -3.35 -19.69 30.26
N LYS A 68 -4.01 -20.77 30.68
CA LYS A 68 -3.92 -22.10 30.06
C LYS A 68 -5.08 -22.40 29.12
N THR A 69 -6.09 -21.53 29.06
CA THR A 69 -7.23 -21.69 28.18
C THR A 69 -6.76 -21.58 26.74
N VAL A 70 -7.23 -22.50 25.91
CA VAL A 70 -6.99 -22.53 24.48
C VAL A 70 -8.19 -21.89 23.78
N TRP A 71 -7.95 -20.93 22.90
CA TRP A 71 -8.96 -20.11 22.24
C TRP A 71 -8.51 -19.70 20.84
N GLY A 72 -9.39 -19.07 20.08
CA GLY A 72 -9.08 -18.49 18.77
C GLY A 72 -9.53 -19.42 17.65
N ARG A 73 -10.19 -18.82 16.66
CA ARG A 73 -10.69 -19.51 15.47
C ARG A 73 -10.24 -18.77 14.22
N LYS A 74 -10.13 -19.50 13.11
CA LYS A 74 -9.72 -18.92 11.83
C LYS A 74 -10.71 -17.85 11.39
N GLN A 75 -10.23 -16.61 11.26
CA GLN A 75 -11.00 -15.43 10.86
C GLN A 75 -12.24 -15.18 11.71
N ASP A 76 -12.09 -15.23 13.04
CA ASP A 76 -13.18 -14.97 13.98
C ASP A 76 -12.71 -14.14 15.19
N HIS A 77 -13.69 -13.67 15.95
CA HIS A 77 -13.49 -12.90 17.17
C HIS A 77 -13.63 -13.77 18.41
N THR A 78 -12.78 -13.50 19.40
CA THR A 78 -12.93 -13.98 20.78
C THR A 78 -13.05 -12.77 21.69
N TRP A 79 -14.02 -12.81 22.60
CA TRP A 79 -14.26 -11.75 23.57
C TRP A 79 -13.82 -12.19 24.94
N PHE A 80 -13.13 -11.32 25.65
CA PHE A 80 -12.75 -11.47 27.05
C PHE A 80 -13.43 -10.40 27.87
N ALA A 81 -13.86 -10.72 29.09
CA ALA A 81 -14.50 -9.77 29.99
C ALA A 81 -14.01 -9.97 31.44
N ALA A 82 -13.88 -8.88 32.18
CA ALA A 82 -13.48 -8.90 33.58
C ALA A 82 -14.03 -7.71 34.36
N ASP A 83 -14.34 -7.94 35.64
CA ASP A 83 -14.52 -6.87 36.64
C ASP A 83 -13.15 -6.55 37.25
N VAL A 84 -12.64 -5.34 37.01
CA VAL A 84 -11.37 -4.86 37.55
C VAL A 84 -11.67 -3.92 38.71
N THR A 85 -11.28 -4.31 39.92
CA THR A 85 -11.39 -3.45 41.11
C THR A 85 -10.05 -2.80 41.42
N VAL A 86 -10.05 -1.49 41.63
CA VAL A 86 -8.84 -0.74 41.99
C VAL A 86 -8.36 -1.18 43.38
N PRO A 87 -7.14 -1.73 43.50
CA PRO A 87 -6.61 -2.20 44.78
C PRO A 87 -6.13 -1.04 45.66
N GLU A 88 -6.05 -1.26 46.97
CA GLU A 88 -5.55 -0.25 47.93
C GLU A 88 -4.13 0.22 47.60
N SER A 89 -3.30 -0.70 47.09
CA SER A 89 -1.92 -0.42 46.66
C SER A 89 -1.82 0.58 45.50
N ALA A 90 -2.90 0.78 44.72
CA ALA A 90 -2.96 1.73 43.61
C ALA A 90 -3.36 3.16 44.02
N ARG A 91 -3.69 3.40 45.30
CA ARG A 91 -4.21 4.69 45.79
C ARG A 91 -3.39 5.88 45.30
N GLY A 92 -4.05 6.79 44.58
CA GLY A 92 -3.46 8.03 44.08
C GLY A 92 -2.40 7.84 43.00
N LYS A 93 -2.32 6.64 42.40
CA LYS A 93 -1.33 6.29 41.37
C LYS A 93 -2.00 6.10 40.01
N THR A 94 -1.18 5.99 38.97
CA THR A 94 -1.68 5.54 37.67
C THR A 94 -1.74 4.01 37.67
N PHE A 95 -2.95 3.46 37.75
CA PHE A 95 -3.20 2.02 37.73
C PHE A 95 -3.29 1.51 36.28
N VAL A 96 -2.47 0.52 35.95
CA VAL A 96 -2.27 0.01 34.60
C VAL A 96 -2.37 -1.51 34.60
N LEU A 97 -2.98 -2.07 33.55
CA LEU A 97 -2.87 -3.49 33.22
C LEU A 97 -1.81 -3.68 32.15
N ARG A 98 -0.83 -4.54 32.42
CA ARG A 98 0.18 -4.95 31.43
C ARG A 98 -0.19 -6.31 30.86
N PHE A 99 -0.31 -6.39 29.55
CA PHE A 99 -0.62 -7.60 28.80
C PHE A 99 0.67 -8.25 28.31
N THR A 100 0.86 -9.53 28.61
CA THR A 100 2.01 -10.33 28.16
C THR A 100 1.49 -11.58 27.48
N SER A 101 1.97 -11.85 26.27
CA SER A 101 1.53 -12.99 25.47
C SER A 101 2.67 -13.56 24.62
N ALA A 102 2.53 -14.81 24.19
CA ALA A 102 3.55 -15.51 23.39
C ALA A 102 3.68 -14.99 21.94
N TRP A 103 2.82 -14.06 21.53
CA TRP A 103 2.78 -13.53 20.15
C TRP A 103 3.68 -12.30 19.95
N GLN A 104 4.15 -11.64 21.02
CA GLN A 104 4.94 -10.40 20.95
C GLN A 104 6.21 -10.49 20.08
N ASP A 105 6.67 -11.70 19.72
CA ASP A 105 7.83 -11.95 18.86
C ASP A 105 7.54 -11.93 17.34
N ARG A 106 6.27 -11.85 16.89
CA ARG A 106 5.91 -11.82 15.43
C ARG A 106 4.71 -10.91 15.09
N PRO A 107 4.90 -9.57 15.13
CA PRO A 107 3.81 -8.60 14.91
C PRO A 107 3.11 -8.73 13.55
N GLY A 108 1.82 -8.39 13.52
CA GLY A 108 1.05 -8.05 12.30
C GLY A 108 0.54 -9.22 11.47
N THR A 109 1.21 -10.38 11.50
CA THR A 109 0.69 -11.59 10.87
C THR A 109 0.10 -12.51 11.90
N THR A 110 0.85 -13.02 12.88
CA THR A 110 0.41 -14.11 13.79
C THR A 110 -0.31 -13.70 15.08
N ASP A 111 -0.40 -12.40 15.35
CA ASP A 111 -0.86 -11.90 16.64
C ASP A 111 -2.36 -11.60 16.63
N PRO A 112 -3.10 -11.96 17.69
CA PRO A 112 -4.48 -11.55 17.83
C PRO A 112 -4.56 -10.02 17.83
N GLN A 113 -5.44 -9.47 17.02
CA GLN A 113 -5.62 -8.04 16.88
C GLN A 113 -6.67 -7.58 17.87
N CYS A 114 -6.25 -6.98 18.98
CA CYS A 114 -7.15 -6.72 20.10
C CYS A 114 -7.62 -5.26 20.18
N LEU A 115 -8.87 -5.07 20.59
CA LEU A 115 -9.47 -3.78 20.94
C LEU A 115 -10.06 -3.86 22.36
N ALA A 116 -9.60 -3.00 23.26
CA ALA A 116 -10.09 -2.93 24.62
C ALA A 116 -11.22 -1.91 24.75
N TYR A 117 -12.23 -2.27 25.54
CA TYR A 117 -13.36 -1.44 25.94
C TYR A 117 -13.34 -1.32 27.46
N LEU A 118 -13.33 -0.10 27.97
CA LEU A 118 -13.37 0.20 29.40
C LEU A 118 -14.67 0.91 29.72
N ASP A 119 -15.47 0.35 30.62
CA ASP A 119 -16.79 0.85 31.04
C ASP A 119 -17.74 1.14 29.88
N GLY A 120 -17.67 0.29 28.84
CA GLY A 120 -18.49 0.39 27.64
C GLY A 120 -17.94 1.30 26.54
N TYR A 121 -16.84 2.00 26.77
CA TYR A 121 -16.21 2.89 25.78
C TYR A 121 -14.95 2.27 25.20
N VAL A 122 -14.70 2.50 23.90
CA VAL A 122 -13.44 2.10 23.26
C VAL A 122 -12.27 2.82 23.95
N ALA A 123 -11.32 2.05 24.47
CA ALA A 123 -10.16 2.59 25.17
C ALA A 123 -8.95 2.71 24.24
N GLN A 124 -8.46 1.59 23.71
CA GLN A 124 -7.33 1.53 22.77
C GLN A 124 -7.14 0.11 22.24
N ALA A 125 -6.30 -0.06 21.22
CA ALA A 125 -5.81 -1.37 20.81
C ALA A 125 -4.88 -1.98 21.86
N ILE A 126 -4.79 -3.32 21.86
CA ILE A 126 -3.77 -4.07 22.60
C ILE A 126 -3.01 -4.94 21.61
N ASP A 127 -1.70 -4.73 21.50
CA ASP A 127 -0.83 -5.44 20.54
C ASP A 127 0.60 -5.55 21.10
N GLY A 128 1.53 -6.09 20.30
CA GLY A 128 2.93 -6.26 20.71
C GLY A 128 3.66 -4.95 21.04
N ASN A 129 3.22 -3.82 20.47
CA ASN A 129 3.75 -2.48 20.69
C ASN A 129 2.94 -1.69 21.75
N HIS A 130 1.66 -2.04 21.94
CA HIS A 130 0.72 -1.42 22.87
C HIS A 130 0.25 -2.44 23.91
N ASN A 131 1.10 -2.71 24.89
CA ASN A 131 0.87 -3.76 25.89
C ASN A 131 0.40 -3.22 27.27
N GLU A 132 0.12 -1.93 27.39
CA GLU A 132 -0.27 -1.26 28.63
C GLU A 132 -1.64 -0.60 28.49
N LEU A 133 -2.62 -0.96 29.31
CA LEU A 133 -3.93 -0.30 29.40
C LEU A 133 -4.07 0.46 30.72
N VAL A 134 -4.22 1.78 30.66
CA VAL A 134 -4.51 2.60 31.84
C VAL A 134 -5.96 2.38 32.25
N ILE A 135 -6.17 1.94 33.50
CA ILE A 135 -7.51 1.73 34.06
C ILE A 135 -7.99 2.99 34.77
N GLU A 136 -7.16 3.54 35.66
CA GLU A 136 -7.52 4.76 36.39
C GLU A 136 -6.25 5.57 36.69
N ARG A 137 -6.32 6.89 36.49
CA ARG A 137 -5.30 7.85 36.92
C ARG A 137 -5.74 8.44 38.26
N ASP A 138 -4.79 8.69 39.15
CA ASP A 138 -5.09 9.11 40.54
C ASP A 138 -6.06 8.13 41.23
N ALA A 139 -5.74 6.84 41.13
CA ALA A 139 -6.71 5.78 41.32
C ALA A 139 -7.32 5.77 42.73
N THR A 140 -8.65 5.62 42.80
CA THR A 140 -9.41 5.56 44.05
C THR A 140 -9.72 4.09 44.41
N PRO A 141 -9.17 3.55 45.52
CA PRO A 141 -9.41 2.17 45.89
C PRO A 141 -10.88 1.82 46.05
N GLY A 142 -11.27 0.65 45.54
CA GLY A 142 -12.64 0.16 45.55
C GLY A 142 -13.48 0.58 44.32
N ASN A 143 -13.00 1.51 43.49
CA ASN A 143 -13.58 1.75 42.17
C ASN A 143 -13.60 0.46 41.35
N LYS A 144 -14.67 0.27 40.59
CA LYS A 144 -14.89 -0.91 39.76
C LYS A 144 -15.04 -0.49 38.32
N HIS A 145 -14.26 -1.14 37.47
CA HIS A 145 -14.31 -0.97 36.03
C HIS A 145 -14.68 -2.30 35.36
N VAL A 146 -15.47 -2.21 34.30
CA VAL A 146 -15.78 -3.35 33.44
C VAL A 146 -14.86 -3.28 32.23
N LEU A 147 -14.01 -4.28 32.07
CA LEU A 147 -13.09 -4.40 30.95
C LEU A 147 -13.56 -5.49 30.01
N LEU A 148 -13.77 -5.15 28.74
CA LEU A 148 -13.92 -6.11 27.65
C LEU A 148 -12.75 -5.98 26.68
N VAL A 149 -12.31 -7.10 26.10
CA VAL A 149 -11.30 -7.14 25.04
C VAL A 149 -11.82 -7.99 23.90
N ASN A 150 -12.01 -7.39 22.73
CA ASN A 150 -12.22 -8.13 21.49
C ASN A 150 -10.86 -8.54 20.94
N ALA A 151 -10.67 -9.79 20.54
CA ALA A 151 -9.47 -10.27 19.89
C ALA A 151 -9.82 -11.00 18.59
N PHE A 152 -9.33 -10.50 17.45
CA PHE A 152 -9.50 -11.14 16.16
C PHE A 152 -8.31 -12.03 15.79
N THR A 153 -8.56 -13.24 15.29
CA THR A 153 -7.51 -14.21 14.92
C THR A 153 -7.56 -14.61 13.44
N PHE A 154 -6.43 -14.50 12.72
CA PHE A 154 -6.38 -14.77 11.27
C PHE A 154 -6.22 -16.25 10.89
N PHE A 155 -5.58 -17.08 11.72
CA PHE A 155 -5.13 -18.43 11.31
C PHE A 155 -5.95 -19.56 11.92
N ASP A 156 -5.79 -20.73 11.30
CA ASP A 156 -6.23 -22.02 11.82
C ASP A 156 -5.23 -22.58 12.84
N ARG A 157 -4.89 -21.77 13.85
CA ARG A 157 -3.99 -22.17 14.93
C ARG A 157 -4.56 -21.74 16.28
N PRO A 158 -4.77 -22.68 17.22
CA PRO A 158 -5.23 -22.34 18.54
C PRO A 158 -4.18 -21.50 19.29
N LEU A 159 -4.66 -20.49 20.01
CA LEU A 159 -3.89 -19.63 20.88
C LEU A 159 -4.06 -20.09 22.34
N VAL A 160 -2.95 -20.18 23.09
CA VAL A 160 -2.95 -20.31 24.55
C VAL A 160 -3.08 -18.91 25.18
N GLY A 161 -3.83 -18.76 26.26
CA GLY A 161 -4.19 -17.48 26.88
C GLY A 161 -3.05 -16.46 27.11
N PHE A 162 -3.42 -15.22 27.43
CA PHE A 162 -2.48 -14.15 27.80
C PHE A 162 -2.41 -13.96 29.31
N ALA A 163 -1.27 -13.45 29.78
CA ALA A 163 -1.09 -13.01 31.16
C ALA A 163 -1.41 -11.51 31.26
N VAL A 164 -2.03 -11.12 32.37
CA VAL A 164 -2.25 -9.71 32.71
C VAL A 164 -1.71 -9.45 34.10
N GLU A 165 -0.79 -8.50 34.18
CA GLU A 165 -0.17 -8.06 35.43
C GLU A 165 -0.77 -6.71 35.83
N LEU A 166 -1.09 -6.56 37.11
CA LEU A 166 -1.52 -5.29 37.69
C LEU A 166 -0.27 -4.49 38.02
N MET A 167 -0.14 -3.31 37.42
CA MET A 167 1.02 -2.46 37.54
C MET A 167 0.60 -1.08 38.05
N GLN A 168 1.51 -0.42 38.77
CA GLN A 168 1.48 1.04 38.90
C GLN A 168 2.51 1.63 37.94
N ARG A 169 2.15 2.73 37.27
CA ARG A 169 3.09 3.51 36.48
C ARG A 169 3.58 4.73 37.25
N HIS A 170 4.89 4.89 37.32
CA HIS A 170 5.56 5.96 38.06
C HIS A 170 6.05 7.08 37.13
N ALA A 171 5.20 8.09 36.93
CA ALA A 171 5.43 9.15 35.93
C ALA A 171 6.78 9.90 36.08
N ARG A 172 7.22 10.19 37.32
CA ARG A 172 8.52 10.87 37.53
C ARG A 172 9.73 9.98 37.21
N ALA A 173 9.61 8.68 37.44
CA ALA A 173 10.68 7.74 37.12
C ALA A 173 10.80 7.55 35.61
N GLU A 174 9.65 7.47 34.91
CA GLU A 174 9.57 7.47 33.45
C GLU A 174 10.17 8.75 32.86
N LYS A 175 9.80 9.90 33.40
CA LYS A 175 10.34 11.19 32.98
C LYS A 175 11.87 11.21 33.07
N LEU A 176 12.42 10.85 34.24
CA LEU A 176 13.86 10.83 34.47
C LEU A 176 14.57 9.76 33.61
N TYR A 177 13.94 8.60 33.41
CA TYR A 177 14.45 7.56 32.54
C TYR A 177 14.67 8.08 31.12
N TYR A 178 13.67 8.70 30.49
CA TYR A 178 13.84 9.25 29.14
C TYR A 178 14.75 10.47 29.10
N ASP A 179 14.78 11.29 30.17
CA ASP A 179 15.70 12.41 30.32
C ASP A 179 17.18 11.97 30.30
N LEU A 180 17.47 10.75 30.76
CA LEU A 180 18.83 10.16 30.80
C LEU A 180 19.12 9.20 29.64
N LYS A 181 18.15 8.35 29.27
CA LYS A 181 18.32 7.32 28.23
C LYS A 181 18.56 7.93 26.87
N THR A 182 17.79 8.96 26.51
CA THR A 182 17.87 9.58 25.17
C THR A 182 19.23 10.25 24.95
N PRO A 183 19.75 11.09 25.87
CA PRO A 183 21.10 11.63 25.70
C PRO A 183 22.19 10.57 25.80
N LEU A 184 22.03 9.56 26.67
CA LEU A 184 22.98 8.45 26.74
C LEU A 184 23.09 7.74 25.39
N GLU A 185 21.97 7.47 24.71
CA GLU A 185 21.97 6.93 23.34
C GLU A 185 22.74 7.84 22.36
N VAL A 186 22.52 9.16 22.39
CA VAL A 186 23.28 10.12 21.56
C VAL A 186 24.78 9.97 21.83
N ALA A 187 25.18 10.02 23.11
CA ALA A 187 26.58 9.88 23.50
C ALA A 187 27.20 8.57 22.99
N THR A 188 26.46 7.45 23.03
CA THR A 188 26.91 6.14 22.52
C THR A 188 27.20 6.12 21.02
N MET A 189 26.57 7.00 20.24
CA MET A 189 26.75 7.10 18.78
C MET A 189 27.83 8.09 18.35
N LEU A 190 28.26 8.96 19.27
CA LEU A 190 29.37 9.88 19.04
C LEU A 190 30.72 9.17 19.18
N THR A 191 31.72 9.68 18.47
CA THR A 191 33.08 9.14 18.56
C THR A 191 33.67 9.33 19.96
N GLN A 192 34.59 8.45 20.38
CA GLN A 192 35.19 8.52 21.72
C GLN A 192 36.03 9.78 21.97
N ILE A 193 36.43 10.50 20.93
CA ILE A 193 37.17 11.77 21.07
C ILE A 193 36.25 13.00 21.11
N ASP A 194 34.93 12.80 20.97
CA ASP A 194 33.96 13.89 20.98
C ASP A 194 33.74 14.42 22.40
N GLY A 195 33.96 15.72 22.61
CA GLY A 195 33.77 16.35 23.92
C GLY A 195 32.32 16.31 24.40
N ARG A 196 31.34 16.34 23.49
CA ARG A 196 29.90 16.29 23.80
C ARG A 196 29.54 14.96 24.44
N ARG A 197 30.10 13.86 23.90
CA ARG A 197 29.95 12.50 24.45
C ARG A 197 30.31 12.47 25.93
N HIS A 198 31.52 12.90 26.26
CA HIS A 198 32.02 12.85 27.64
C HIS A 198 31.24 13.74 28.59
N ALA A 199 30.84 14.93 28.14
CA ALA A 199 29.98 15.83 28.93
C ALA A 199 28.64 15.17 29.28
N ILE A 200 28.00 14.49 28.31
CA ILE A 200 26.75 13.77 28.52
C ILE A 200 26.96 12.57 29.47
N LEU A 201 27.96 11.72 29.24
CA LEU A 201 28.23 10.55 30.08
C LEU A 201 28.46 10.94 31.54
N ASN A 202 29.20 12.02 31.80
CA ASN A 202 29.45 12.52 33.15
C ASN A 202 28.17 13.01 33.84
N LEU A 203 27.33 13.78 33.14
CA LEU A 203 26.07 14.27 33.70
C LEU A 203 25.07 13.13 33.95
N VAL A 204 25.01 12.14 33.06
CA VAL A 204 24.20 10.93 33.27
C VAL A 204 24.71 10.15 34.48
N GLU A 205 26.03 10.00 34.62
CA GLU A 205 26.60 9.34 35.79
C GLU A 205 26.29 10.09 37.08
N ASP A 206 26.42 11.42 37.11
CA ASP A 206 26.16 12.25 38.28
C ASP A 206 24.67 12.22 38.67
N ALA A 207 23.76 12.24 37.70
CA ALA A 207 22.33 12.08 37.96
C ALA A 207 22.00 10.71 38.59
N LEU A 208 22.58 9.63 38.06
CA LEU A 208 22.40 8.27 38.58
C LEU A 208 23.08 8.03 39.93
N ARG A 209 24.12 8.81 40.27
CA ARG A 209 24.76 8.83 41.59
C ARG A 209 23.92 9.60 42.61
N ALA A 210 23.26 10.68 42.20
CA ALA A 210 22.38 11.46 43.06
C ALA A 210 21.07 10.72 43.39
N LEU A 211 20.66 9.79 42.53
CA LEU A 211 19.46 8.97 42.70
C LEU A 211 19.72 7.76 43.61
N ASP A 212 18.91 7.59 44.67
CA ASP A 212 18.92 6.37 45.46
C ASP A 212 18.17 5.25 44.73
N ARG A 213 18.92 4.41 44.03
CA ARG A 213 18.38 3.31 43.22
C ARG A 213 18.26 1.99 43.99
N ARG A 214 18.50 1.96 45.30
CA ARG A 214 18.48 0.72 46.09
C ARG A 214 17.03 0.24 46.25
N GLY A 215 16.75 -0.98 45.80
CA GLY A 215 15.41 -1.56 45.89
C GLY A 215 14.44 -1.02 44.83
N GLY A 216 13.16 -0.91 45.21
CA GLY A 216 12.07 -0.44 44.34
C GLY A 216 11.82 1.06 44.47
N LEU A 217 10.55 1.44 44.50
CA LEU A 217 10.09 2.83 44.69
C LEU A 217 10.01 3.16 46.18
N THR A 218 11.16 3.41 46.82
CA THR A 218 11.25 3.73 48.26
C THR A 218 11.07 5.24 48.52
N PRO A 219 10.80 5.67 49.77
CA PRO A 219 10.81 7.09 50.13
C PRO A 219 12.14 7.79 49.81
N GLU A 220 13.27 7.09 49.91
CA GLU A 220 14.59 7.61 49.57
C GLU A 220 14.77 7.79 48.05
N PHE A 221 14.23 6.87 47.24
CA PHE A 221 14.16 7.05 45.79
C PHE A 221 13.37 8.33 45.45
N GLU A 222 12.19 8.50 46.04
CA GLU A 222 11.35 9.68 45.82
C GLU A 222 12.02 11.00 46.25
N ALA A 223 12.65 11.00 47.43
CA ALA A 223 13.36 12.16 47.96
C ALA A 223 14.57 12.55 47.10
N SER A 224 15.20 11.59 46.42
CA SER A 224 16.39 11.82 45.59
C SER A 224 16.08 12.18 44.13
N LEU A 225 14.88 11.92 43.62
CA LEU A 225 14.47 12.25 42.24
C LEU A 225 14.71 13.71 41.88
N THR A 226 14.36 14.64 42.77
CA THR A 226 14.49 16.08 42.49
C THR A 226 15.94 16.48 42.20
N ALA A 227 16.89 15.93 42.94
CA ALA A 227 18.32 16.19 42.72
C ALA A 227 18.81 15.58 41.39
N ALA A 228 18.39 14.34 41.10
CA ALA A 228 18.75 13.66 39.85
C ALA A 228 18.15 14.37 38.62
N GLU A 229 16.88 14.79 38.69
CA GLU A 229 16.18 15.57 37.66
C GLU A 229 16.89 16.90 37.39
N ALA A 230 17.32 17.62 38.44
CA ALA A 230 18.06 18.86 38.28
C ALA A 230 19.41 18.67 37.57
N ILE A 231 20.10 17.54 37.80
CA ILE A 231 21.35 17.21 37.09
C ILE A 231 21.05 16.80 35.65
N ALA A 232 20.04 15.96 35.43
CA ALA A 232 19.63 15.52 34.08
C ALA A 232 19.26 16.72 33.18
N ASN A 233 18.61 17.75 33.74
CA ASN A 233 18.26 18.96 33.00
C ASN A 233 19.49 19.71 32.45
N LYS A 234 20.64 19.67 33.12
CA LYS A 234 21.87 20.30 32.65
C LYS A 234 22.37 19.73 31.32
N ILE A 235 21.99 18.51 30.97
CA ILE A 235 22.34 17.90 29.68
C ILE A 235 21.76 18.72 28.53
N TYR A 236 20.55 19.25 28.70
CA TYR A 236 19.84 20.04 27.70
C TYR A 236 20.23 21.53 27.72
N GLU A 237 21.07 21.94 28.68
CA GLU A 237 21.68 23.27 28.75
C GLU A 237 23.07 23.29 28.09
N LEU A 238 23.61 22.12 27.73
CA LEU A 238 24.86 22.01 26.99
C LEU A 238 24.76 22.70 25.63
N VAL A 239 25.83 23.37 25.25
CA VAL A 239 25.94 24.03 23.93
C VAL A 239 26.55 23.05 22.94
N ASP A 240 25.90 22.87 21.79
CA ASP A 240 26.46 22.08 20.70
C ASP A 240 27.63 22.80 20.05
N THR A 241 28.64 22.05 19.61
CA THR A 241 29.81 22.58 18.90
C THR A 241 29.51 22.89 17.43
N GLU A 242 28.37 22.43 16.92
CA GLU A 242 27.93 22.57 15.54
C GLU A 242 26.49 23.12 15.50
N THR A 243 26.08 23.70 14.35
CA THR A 243 24.67 24.04 14.13
C THR A 243 23.86 22.76 13.94
N GLN A 244 22.89 22.53 14.81
CA GLN A 244 22.04 21.35 14.75
C GLN A 244 21.06 21.44 13.56
N PRO A 245 21.04 20.45 12.66
CA PRO A 245 19.96 20.31 11.68
C PRO A 245 18.65 19.95 12.40
N THR A 246 17.53 20.08 11.70
CA THR A 246 16.21 19.76 12.24
C THR A 246 15.62 18.51 11.59
N ILE A 247 15.05 17.61 12.40
CA ILE A 247 14.17 16.54 11.92
C ILE A 247 12.73 16.93 12.27
N SER A 248 11.90 17.21 11.27
CA SER A 248 10.46 17.36 11.44
C SER A 248 9.85 15.97 11.53
N ALA A 249 9.35 15.61 12.71
CA ALA A 249 8.84 14.28 13.01
C ALA A 249 7.32 14.30 13.20
N VAL A 250 6.61 13.49 12.42
CA VAL A 250 5.15 13.37 12.46
C VAL A 250 4.74 11.93 12.78
N GLY A 251 3.78 11.77 13.69
CA GLY A 251 3.20 10.47 14.00
C GLY A 251 2.35 9.96 12.85
N HIS A 252 2.46 8.68 12.52
CA HIS A 252 1.76 8.06 11.40
C HIS A 252 1.51 6.57 11.64
N THR A 253 0.52 6.01 10.95
CA THR A 253 0.37 4.58 10.74
C THR A 253 -0.04 4.32 9.30
N HIS A 254 0.60 3.35 8.64
CA HIS A 254 0.13 2.89 7.33
C HIS A 254 -0.81 1.70 7.50
N LEU A 255 -1.97 1.75 6.88
CA LEU A 255 -2.92 0.64 6.84
C LEU A 255 -3.19 0.24 5.39
N ASP A 256 -2.78 -0.97 5.02
CA ASP A 256 -3.14 -1.53 3.73
C ASP A 256 -4.62 -1.90 3.71
N VAL A 257 -5.34 -1.41 2.70
CA VAL A 257 -6.79 -1.64 2.56
C VAL A 257 -7.09 -3.11 2.40
N GLY A 258 -6.30 -3.82 1.60
CA GLY A 258 -6.32 -5.28 1.52
C GLY A 258 -4.95 -5.81 1.08
N TRP A 259 -4.33 -6.62 1.93
CA TRP A 259 -2.98 -7.18 1.71
C TRP A 259 -2.89 -8.62 2.24
N LEU A 260 -2.34 -8.81 3.44
CA LEU A 260 -2.35 -10.09 4.17
C LEU A 260 -3.68 -10.33 4.91
N TRP A 261 -4.65 -9.48 4.67
CA TRP A 261 -6.01 -9.54 5.19
C TRP A 261 -6.99 -8.92 4.18
N ARG A 262 -8.24 -9.36 4.27
CA ARG A 262 -9.38 -8.82 3.50
C ARG A 262 -9.74 -7.40 3.97
N VAL A 263 -10.41 -6.64 3.09
CA VAL A 263 -10.88 -5.26 3.37
C VAL A 263 -11.72 -5.19 4.63
N LEU A 264 -12.56 -6.19 4.87
CA LEU A 264 -13.40 -6.25 6.06
C LEU A 264 -12.60 -6.18 7.37
N HIS A 265 -11.40 -6.78 7.42
CA HIS A 265 -10.56 -6.74 8.62
C HIS A 265 -9.85 -5.40 8.79
N THR A 266 -9.60 -4.68 7.69
CA THR A 266 -9.02 -3.33 7.74
C THR A 266 -9.95 -2.34 8.44
N ARG A 267 -11.26 -2.55 8.33
CA ARG A 267 -12.27 -1.77 9.06
C ARG A 267 -12.02 -1.80 10.57
N ASP A 268 -11.82 -3.00 11.13
CA ASP A 268 -11.46 -3.16 12.56
C ASP A 268 -10.07 -2.61 12.88
N LYS A 269 -9.08 -2.79 11.99
CA LYS A 269 -7.72 -2.24 12.15
C LYS A 269 -7.74 -0.71 12.24
N THR A 270 -8.64 -0.10 11.49
CA THR A 270 -8.87 1.35 11.50
C THR A 270 -9.39 1.78 12.86
N GLY A 271 -10.48 1.18 13.36
CA GLY A 271 -11.00 1.46 14.69
C GLY A 271 -9.93 1.33 15.79
N ARG A 272 -9.17 0.22 15.77
CA ARG A 272 -8.06 -0.03 16.72
C ARG A 272 -6.98 1.05 16.69
N SER A 273 -6.44 1.33 15.51
CA SER A 273 -5.30 2.26 15.37
C SER A 273 -5.69 3.68 15.78
N PHE A 274 -6.88 4.11 15.38
CA PHE A 274 -7.39 5.44 15.69
C PHE A 274 -7.77 5.60 17.16
N ALA A 275 -8.31 4.56 17.81
CA ALA A 275 -8.54 4.58 19.26
C ALA A 275 -7.23 4.81 20.03
N THR A 276 -6.16 4.09 19.68
CA THR A 276 -4.84 4.25 20.29
C THR A 276 -4.29 5.66 20.08
N VAL A 277 -4.38 6.19 18.86
CA VAL A 277 -3.95 7.56 18.54
C VAL A 277 -4.71 8.60 19.36
N LEU A 278 -6.04 8.49 19.46
CA LEU A 278 -6.85 9.41 20.27
C LEU A 278 -6.49 9.35 21.76
N ASN A 279 -6.26 8.14 22.29
CA ASN A 279 -5.80 7.96 23.67
C ASN A 279 -4.44 8.64 23.91
N LEU A 280 -3.49 8.48 22.98
CA LEU A 280 -2.20 9.17 23.03
C LEU A 280 -2.33 10.69 22.94
N MET A 281 -3.21 11.20 22.07
CA MET A 281 -3.48 12.65 21.97
C MET A 281 -4.09 13.24 23.24
N ALA A 282 -4.90 12.47 23.97
CA ALA A 282 -5.44 12.88 25.26
C ALA A 282 -4.33 12.97 26.33
N GLU A 283 -3.34 12.08 26.27
CA GLU A 283 -2.22 12.08 27.21
C GLU A 283 -1.10 13.07 26.86
N TYR A 284 -0.87 13.29 25.58
CA TYR A 284 0.19 14.15 25.05
C TYR A 284 -0.40 15.29 24.21
N PRO A 285 -0.70 16.46 24.81
CA PRO A 285 -1.32 17.57 24.10
C PRO A 285 -0.49 18.12 22.92
N GLY A 286 0.83 17.92 22.94
CA GLY A 286 1.73 18.31 21.85
C GLY A 286 1.93 17.24 20.77
N PHE A 287 1.32 16.06 20.90
CA PHE A 287 1.41 15.00 19.89
C PHE A 287 0.57 15.35 18.67
N VAL A 288 1.20 15.29 17.49
CA VAL A 288 0.57 15.48 16.18
C VAL A 288 0.65 14.18 15.39
N PHE A 289 -0.46 13.82 14.76
CA PHE A 289 -0.60 12.63 13.93
C PHE A 289 -1.11 13.01 12.55
N MET A 290 -0.61 12.34 11.51
CA MET A 290 -1.01 12.54 10.12
C MET A 290 -1.53 11.23 9.53
N TYR A 291 -2.60 11.33 8.73
CA TYR A 291 -3.17 10.20 8.00
C TYR A 291 -3.74 10.60 6.63
N ASN A 292 -3.74 9.68 5.66
CA ASN A 292 -3.95 10.01 4.25
C ASN A 292 -5.09 9.29 3.52
N GLN A 293 -5.60 8.16 4.01
CA GLN A 293 -6.56 7.33 3.26
C GLN A 293 -8.02 7.68 3.58
N SER A 294 -8.69 8.38 2.67
CA SER A 294 -10.07 8.81 2.87
C SER A 294 -11.09 7.67 3.00
N VAL A 295 -10.85 6.54 2.33
CA VAL A 295 -11.73 5.36 2.41
C VAL A 295 -11.84 4.82 3.84
N LEU A 296 -10.76 4.91 4.64
CA LEU A 296 -10.77 4.47 6.03
C LEU A 296 -11.55 5.42 6.95
N PHE A 297 -11.61 6.72 6.64
CA PHE A 297 -12.51 7.63 7.34
C PHE A 297 -13.98 7.27 7.12
N ASN A 298 -14.33 6.81 5.91
CA ASN A 298 -15.69 6.34 5.63
C ASN A 298 -16.02 5.09 6.46
N PHE A 299 -15.11 4.11 6.50
CA PHE A 299 -15.26 2.93 7.37
C PHE A 299 -15.41 3.31 8.84
N LEU A 300 -14.57 4.25 9.32
CA LEU A 300 -14.62 4.70 10.70
C LEU A 300 -15.96 5.37 11.05
N LYS A 301 -16.49 6.19 10.14
CA LYS A 301 -17.78 6.87 10.32
C LYS A 301 -18.95 5.88 10.45
N ASP A 302 -18.89 4.79 9.69
CA ASP A 302 -19.95 3.76 9.68
C ASP A 302 -19.82 2.80 10.87
N ASP A 303 -18.60 2.33 11.16
CA ASP A 303 -18.37 1.24 12.11
C ASP A 303 -18.08 1.72 13.54
N TYR A 304 -17.48 2.91 13.69
CA TYR A 304 -17.03 3.47 14.98
C TYR A 304 -17.34 4.98 15.08
N PRO A 305 -18.63 5.38 15.08
CA PRO A 305 -19.04 6.79 15.03
C PRO A 305 -18.48 7.64 16.19
N GLU A 306 -18.24 7.05 17.36
CA GLU A 306 -17.62 7.71 18.51
C GLU A 306 -16.13 8.00 18.28
N ILE A 307 -15.38 7.10 17.65
CA ILE A 307 -13.98 7.33 17.28
C ILE A 307 -13.92 8.39 16.18
N TRP A 308 -14.82 8.31 15.19
CA TRP A 308 -14.95 9.33 14.15
C TRP A 308 -15.19 10.73 14.74
N ALA A 309 -16.08 10.86 15.72
CA ALA A 309 -16.32 12.13 16.41
C ALA A 309 -15.04 12.67 17.10
N GLY A 310 -14.28 11.79 17.75
CA GLY A 310 -12.98 12.12 18.33
C GLY A 310 -11.96 12.58 17.28
N VAL A 311 -11.87 11.90 16.14
CA VAL A 311 -11.01 12.32 15.02
C VAL A 311 -11.39 13.71 14.53
N VAL A 312 -12.68 13.97 14.31
CA VAL A 312 -13.17 15.30 13.89
C VAL A 312 -12.81 16.38 14.90
N GLU A 313 -12.88 16.09 16.20
CA GLU A 313 -12.43 17.01 17.25
C GLU A 313 -10.92 17.28 17.13
N LYS A 314 -10.10 16.25 16.96
CA LYS A 314 -8.64 16.37 16.88
C LYS A 314 -8.15 17.02 15.58
N VAL A 315 -8.91 16.90 14.49
CA VAL A 315 -8.68 17.69 13.27
C VAL A 315 -8.91 19.17 13.56
N LYS A 316 -10.02 19.52 14.22
CA LYS A 316 -10.32 20.92 14.58
C LYS A 316 -9.32 21.51 15.57
N SER A 317 -8.72 20.70 16.44
CA SER A 317 -7.68 21.16 17.37
C SER A 317 -6.29 21.27 16.73
N GLY A 318 -6.09 20.73 15.52
CA GLY A 318 -4.80 20.69 14.83
C GLY A 318 -3.85 19.58 15.31
N GLN A 319 -4.31 18.66 16.17
CA GLN A 319 -3.53 17.49 16.58
C GLN A 319 -3.58 16.36 15.53
N PHE A 320 -4.63 16.32 14.71
CA PHE A 320 -4.80 15.35 13.63
C PHE A 320 -4.78 16.07 12.28
N GLU A 321 -3.80 15.73 11.44
CA GLU A 321 -3.63 16.25 10.09
C GLU A 321 -4.13 15.23 9.07
N ILE A 322 -4.95 15.67 8.11
CA ILE A 322 -5.43 14.83 7.01
C ILE A 322 -4.68 15.27 5.76
N GLU A 323 -3.72 14.47 5.30
CA GLU A 323 -2.86 14.86 4.18
C GLU A 323 -2.50 13.70 3.29
N GLY A 324 -2.36 13.97 1.99
CA GLY A 324 -2.10 12.96 0.95
C GLY A 324 -3.37 12.44 0.29
N ALA A 325 -3.20 11.65 -0.78
CA ALA A 325 -4.33 11.10 -1.54
C ALA A 325 -4.14 9.66 -2.00
N MET A 326 -2.90 9.22 -2.29
CA MET A 326 -2.65 7.93 -2.93
C MET A 326 -1.27 7.35 -2.60
N TRP A 327 -1.16 6.02 -2.60
CA TRP A 327 0.10 5.29 -2.57
C TRP A 327 0.12 4.29 -3.73
N THR A 328 1.23 4.23 -4.48
CA THR A 328 1.43 3.32 -5.63
C THR A 328 2.87 2.82 -5.66
N PHE A 329 3.12 1.73 -6.41
CA PHE A 329 4.47 1.23 -6.69
C PHE A 329 4.97 1.79 -8.03
N GLY A 330 6.06 2.56 -8.01
CA GLY A 330 6.51 3.34 -9.16
C GLY A 330 5.60 4.56 -9.42
N TYR A 331 6.17 5.62 -10.00
CA TYR A 331 5.44 6.87 -10.22
C TYR A 331 5.56 7.35 -11.66
N SER A 332 4.44 7.33 -12.36
CA SER A 332 4.36 7.65 -13.78
C SER A 332 4.76 9.09 -14.09
N ALA A 333 5.27 9.31 -15.30
CA ALA A 333 5.85 10.58 -15.72
C ALA A 333 4.83 11.73 -15.87
N ASN A 334 3.52 11.45 -15.76
CA ASN A 334 2.43 12.43 -15.80
C ASN A 334 1.95 12.86 -14.40
N MET A 335 2.42 12.22 -13.33
CA MET A 335 1.98 12.52 -11.97
C MET A 335 2.13 13.99 -11.56
N PRO A 336 3.22 14.72 -11.89
CA PRO A 336 3.32 16.16 -11.58
C PRO A 336 2.14 16.98 -12.13
N GLN A 337 1.65 16.63 -13.33
CA GLN A 337 0.49 17.27 -13.94
C GLN A 337 -0.80 16.96 -13.17
N ILE A 338 -1.01 15.69 -12.81
CA ILE A 338 -2.18 15.24 -12.04
C ILE A 338 -2.20 15.94 -10.68
N LEU A 339 -1.10 15.90 -9.93
CA LEU A 339 -0.95 16.53 -8.61
C LEU A 339 -1.29 18.03 -8.68
N THR A 340 -0.69 18.76 -9.62
CA THR A 340 -0.94 20.21 -9.79
C THR A 340 -2.42 20.49 -10.12
N ARG A 341 -3.05 19.70 -10.99
CA ARG A 341 -4.48 19.86 -11.34
C ARG A 341 -5.41 19.49 -10.20
N SER A 342 -4.96 18.65 -9.28
CA SER A 342 -5.64 18.29 -8.04
C SER A 342 -5.38 19.26 -6.89
N GLY A 343 -4.58 20.33 -7.10
CA GLY A 343 -4.25 21.29 -6.05
C GLY A 343 -3.23 20.79 -5.02
N LEU A 344 -2.40 19.81 -5.38
CA LEU A 344 -1.36 19.23 -4.54
C LEU A 344 0.02 19.77 -4.98
N ASP A 345 0.67 20.54 -4.11
CA ASP A 345 1.93 21.23 -4.40
C ASP A 345 3.19 20.40 -4.11
N HIS A 346 3.03 19.31 -3.36
CA HIS A 346 4.13 18.49 -2.87
C HIS A 346 3.86 17.00 -3.09
N PHE A 347 4.94 16.24 -3.27
CA PHE A 347 4.95 14.79 -3.37
C PHE A 347 5.94 14.21 -2.36
N VAL A 348 5.50 13.23 -1.56
CA VAL A 348 6.33 12.57 -0.54
C VAL A 348 6.29 11.05 -0.75
N THR A 349 7.46 10.41 -0.73
CA THR A 349 7.55 8.94 -0.84
C THR A 349 8.74 8.37 -0.07
N SER A 350 8.66 7.11 0.35
CA SER A 350 9.82 6.32 0.81
C SER A 350 10.27 5.28 -0.23
N LYS A 351 9.41 4.94 -1.19
CA LYS A 351 9.54 3.67 -1.93
C LYS A 351 10.69 3.65 -2.92
N LEU A 352 11.08 4.81 -3.45
CA LEU A 352 12.26 4.93 -4.33
C LEU A 352 13.58 4.63 -3.62
N SER A 353 13.59 4.62 -2.29
CA SER A 353 14.75 4.18 -1.52
C SER A 353 14.84 2.66 -1.42
N TRP A 354 13.95 1.88 -2.07
CA TRP A 354 13.96 0.42 -2.02
C TRP A 354 14.55 -0.22 -3.27
N ASN A 355 15.07 0.59 -4.20
CA ASN A 355 15.75 0.09 -5.40
C ASN A 355 16.79 -0.98 -5.04
N ASP A 356 16.76 -2.09 -5.78
CA ASP A 356 17.68 -3.22 -5.63
C ASP A 356 19.10 -2.91 -6.14
N THR A 357 19.19 -1.98 -7.10
CA THR A 357 20.41 -1.69 -7.86
C THR A 357 20.96 -0.30 -7.52
N ASP A 358 20.25 0.77 -7.88
CA ASP A 358 20.75 2.14 -7.76
C ASP A 358 20.01 2.96 -6.70
N ARG A 359 20.75 3.67 -5.85
CA ARG A 359 20.18 4.71 -4.98
C ARG A 359 19.68 5.87 -5.84
N HIS A 360 18.44 6.30 -5.63
CA HIS A 360 17.95 7.55 -6.21
C HIS A 360 18.86 8.73 -5.78
N PRO A 361 19.33 9.56 -6.73
CA PRO A 361 20.41 10.52 -6.46
C PRO A 361 20.00 11.70 -5.57
N TYR A 362 18.70 11.97 -5.40
CA TYR A 362 18.18 13.15 -4.71
C TYR A 362 17.13 12.77 -3.66
N ASP A 363 17.18 13.35 -2.45
CA ASP A 363 16.12 13.18 -1.43
C ASP A 363 15.18 14.40 -1.35
N THR A 364 15.57 15.54 -1.93
CA THR A 364 14.71 16.72 -2.14
C THR A 364 14.98 17.29 -3.52
N PHE A 365 13.95 17.42 -4.37
CA PHE A 365 14.13 17.83 -5.76
C PHE A 365 12.84 18.35 -6.40
N TRP A 366 12.99 19.02 -7.54
CA TRP A 366 11.90 19.34 -8.45
C TRP A 366 11.57 18.13 -9.32
N TRP A 367 10.34 17.63 -9.25
CA TRP A 367 9.88 16.56 -10.12
C TRP A 367 9.09 17.14 -11.30
N LYS A 368 9.65 17.03 -12.50
CA LYS A 368 9.10 17.56 -13.73
C LYS A 368 8.52 16.46 -14.59
N GLY A 369 7.22 16.56 -14.88
CA GLY A 369 6.50 15.64 -15.75
C GLY A 369 6.86 15.83 -17.22
N ILE A 370 6.46 14.87 -18.06
CA ILE A 370 6.72 14.89 -19.51
C ILE A 370 6.05 16.05 -20.24
N ASP A 371 5.02 16.65 -19.66
CA ASP A 371 4.35 17.85 -20.17
C ASP A 371 5.05 19.15 -19.76
N GLY A 372 6.09 19.06 -18.92
CA GLY A 372 6.83 20.18 -18.37
C GLY A 372 6.30 20.73 -17.04
N THR A 373 5.14 20.26 -16.55
CA THR A 373 4.62 20.63 -15.23
C THR A 373 5.59 20.14 -14.16
N SER A 374 5.87 20.95 -13.15
CA SER A 374 6.81 20.61 -12.07
C SER A 374 6.15 20.70 -10.71
N THR A 375 6.46 19.75 -9.83
CA THR A 375 6.04 19.70 -8.42
C THR A 375 7.27 19.51 -7.51
N LYS A 376 7.10 19.73 -6.21
CA LYS A 376 8.18 19.61 -5.22
C LYS A 376 8.15 18.20 -4.63
N ALA A 377 9.26 17.47 -4.71
CA ALA A 377 9.36 16.09 -4.22
C ALA A 377 10.30 15.97 -3.02
N GLN A 378 9.90 15.17 -2.02
CA GLN A 378 10.67 14.82 -0.83
C GLN A 378 10.65 13.30 -0.61
N LEU A 379 11.83 12.70 -0.44
CA LEU A 379 11.95 11.31 -0.02
C LEU A 379 12.12 11.23 1.50
N ILE A 380 11.50 10.22 2.12
CA ILE A 380 11.72 9.91 3.53
C ILE A 380 13.07 9.19 3.67
N THR A 381 13.96 9.72 4.52
CA THR A 381 15.33 9.22 4.63
C THR A 381 15.61 8.41 5.91
N ALA A 382 14.59 8.10 6.71
CA ALA A 382 14.78 7.43 7.99
C ALA A 382 15.43 6.04 7.83
N GLN A 383 16.55 5.83 8.52
CA GLN A 383 17.29 4.57 8.60
C GLN A 383 18.20 4.60 9.82
N LYS A 384 18.68 3.44 10.30
CA LYS A 384 19.64 3.37 11.41
C LYS A 384 20.95 4.08 11.08
N PHE A 385 21.62 4.65 12.10
CA PHE A 385 22.84 5.46 11.93
C PHE A 385 24.03 4.67 11.34
N ASP A 386 24.14 3.39 11.69
CA ASP A 386 25.15 2.45 11.20
C ASP A 386 24.78 1.80 9.84
N SER A 387 23.61 2.11 9.30
CA SER A 387 23.20 1.65 7.97
C SER A 387 23.92 2.45 6.88
N ASP A 388 24.40 1.71 5.88
CA ASP A 388 24.83 2.23 4.57
C ASP A 388 23.97 1.63 3.43
N ARG A 389 22.79 1.09 3.77
CA ARG A 389 21.84 0.53 2.78
C ARG A 389 21.16 1.64 1.97
N ILE A 390 20.65 1.27 0.80
CA ILE A 390 19.79 2.14 -0.01
C ILE A 390 18.45 2.37 0.71
N PHE A 391 17.93 1.30 1.33
CA PHE A 391 16.66 1.21 2.04
C PHE A 391 16.45 2.30 3.10
N THR A 392 15.29 2.93 3.06
CA THR A 392 14.77 3.81 4.11
C THR A 392 13.34 3.40 4.48
N THR A 393 12.91 3.77 5.68
CA THR A 393 11.60 3.40 6.24
C THR A 393 10.73 4.62 6.48
N TYR A 394 9.41 4.43 6.42
CA TYR A 394 8.38 5.36 6.90
C TYR A 394 7.78 4.90 8.24
N ASN A 395 8.21 3.75 8.74
CA ASN A 395 7.82 3.16 10.01
C ASN A 395 8.94 3.39 11.03
N SER A 396 9.35 4.66 11.22
CA SER A 396 10.44 4.97 12.15
C SER A 396 10.04 4.66 13.59
N ASP A 397 10.98 4.13 14.37
CA ASP A 397 10.82 3.97 15.83
C ASP A 397 11.20 5.23 16.62
N LEU A 398 11.47 6.33 15.90
CA LEU A 398 11.99 7.61 16.39
C LEU A 398 13.21 7.46 17.30
N SER A 399 13.95 6.34 17.22
CA SER A 399 15.17 6.14 18.00
C SER A 399 16.22 7.18 17.62
N VAL A 400 17.14 7.44 18.56
CA VAL A 400 18.28 8.31 18.30
C VAL A 400 19.06 7.85 17.06
N SER A 401 19.17 6.53 16.86
CA SER A 401 19.84 5.95 15.70
C SER A 401 19.14 6.34 14.39
N GLU A 402 17.81 6.32 14.35
CA GLU A 402 17.08 6.69 13.14
C GLU A 402 17.05 8.19 12.88
N VAL A 403 17.00 9.00 13.94
CA VAL A 403 17.08 10.47 13.83
C VAL A 403 18.44 10.90 13.28
N MET A 404 19.53 10.36 13.85
CA MET A 404 20.88 10.63 13.35
C MET A 404 21.12 10.02 11.96
N GLY A 405 20.60 8.82 11.70
CA GLY A 405 20.72 8.14 10.42
C GLY A 405 19.92 8.81 9.30
N ALA A 406 18.74 9.36 9.60
CA ALA A 406 17.93 10.15 8.66
C ALA A 406 18.70 11.38 8.16
N TRP A 407 19.35 12.10 9.07
CA TRP A 407 20.21 13.22 8.70
C TRP A 407 21.47 12.76 7.96
N LYS A 408 22.17 11.71 8.44
CA LYS A 408 23.35 11.14 7.75
C LYS A 408 23.01 10.81 6.28
N ARG A 409 21.86 10.17 6.04
CA ARG A 409 21.38 9.70 4.73
C ARG A 409 20.98 10.81 3.77
N TYR A 410 20.50 11.93 4.30
CA TYR A 410 19.85 12.98 3.54
C TYR A 410 20.83 13.75 2.62
N GLU A 411 20.43 14.00 1.38
CA GLU A 411 21.04 14.95 0.45
C GLU A 411 19.93 15.78 -0.22
N PRO A 412 20.06 17.11 -0.45
CA PRO A 412 21.26 17.96 -0.46
C PRO A 412 21.48 18.86 0.79
N LYS A 413 22.38 18.47 1.70
CA LYS A 413 22.59 19.17 3.00
C LYS A 413 23.06 20.63 2.90
N ALA A 414 23.71 21.01 1.79
CA ALA A 414 24.27 22.35 1.60
C ALA A 414 23.20 23.44 1.48
N VAL A 415 22.00 23.07 1.00
CA VAL A 415 20.91 24.00 0.69
C VAL A 415 19.70 23.75 1.59
N ASN A 416 19.66 22.61 2.29
CA ASN A 416 18.60 22.27 3.22
C ASN A 416 19.10 21.58 4.49
N ASP A 417 18.56 22.01 5.62
CA ASP A 417 18.93 21.65 6.99
C ASP A 417 17.76 21.06 7.78
N GLN A 418 16.64 20.77 7.10
CA GLN A 418 15.44 20.18 7.70
C GLN A 418 15.03 18.90 6.96
N VAL A 419 14.74 17.82 7.67
CA VAL A 419 14.37 16.53 7.04
C VAL A 419 13.08 16.00 7.66
N LEU A 420 12.22 15.42 6.85
CA LEU A 420 11.00 14.75 7.31
C LEU A 420 11.30 13.34 7.83
N LEU A 421 10.68 12.99 8.95
CA LEU A 421 10.65 11.64 9.50
C LEU A 421 9.22 11.29 9.92
N CYS A 422 8.69 10.18 9.40
CA CYS A 422 7.41 9.64 9.84
C CYS A 422 7.68 8.51 10.85
N TYR A 423 7.04 8.57 12.02
CA TYR A 423 7.24 7.57 13.07
C TYR A 423 5.95 6.86 13.47
N GLY A 424 6.07 5.62 13.90
CA GLY A 424 4.98 4.71 14.23
C GLY A 424 5.06 3.41 13.45
N TYR A 425 4.31 2.41 13.90
CA TYR A 425 4.23 1.12 13.22
C TYR A 425 3.11 1.17 12.15
N GLY A 426 3.43 0.71 10.94
CA GLY A 426 2.54 0.64 9.78
C GLY A 426 2.42 -0.78 9.22
N ASP A 427 2.05 -0.90 7.95
CA ASP A 427 1.92 -2.15 7.19
C ASP A 427 0.98 -3.15 7.87
N GLY A 428 -0.08 -2.63 8.49
CA GLY A 428 -1.06 -3.42 9.24
C GLY A 428 -1.53 -2.82 10.56
N GLY A 429 -1.06 -1.64 10.93
CA GLY A 429 -1.54 -0.84 12.04
C GLY A 429 -0.58 -0.77 13.24
N GLY A 430 -1.09 -0.26 14.35
CA GLY A 430 -0.34 -0.07 15.59
C GLY A 430 -0.04 1.41 15.84
N GLY A 431 0.61 2.08 14.88
CA GLY A 431 0.90 3.50 14.96
C GLY A 431 1.95 3.88 16.01
N PRO A 432 2.01 5.16 16.40
CA PRO A 432 3.01 5.66 17.35
C PRO A 432 2.83 5.09 18.75
N THR A 433 3.93 4.88 19.46
CA THR A 433 3.90 4.46 20.86
C THR A 433 4.22 5.61 21.82
N ARG A 434 3.85 5.44 23.09
CA ARG A 434 4.28 6.32 24.19
C ARG A 434 5.79 6.58 24.20
N ALA A 435 6.58 5.50 24.07
CA ALA A 435 8.04 5.57 24.12
C ALA A 435 8.62 6.45 23.00
N MET A 436 8.01 6.40 21.80
CA MET A 436 8.38 7.26 20.69
C MET A 436 8.13 8.73 21.04
N ILE A 437 6.93 9.07 21.53
CA ILE A 437 6.57 10.45 21.89
C ILE A 437 7.48 10.98 23.01
N GLU A 438 7.70 10.22 24.08
CA GLU A 438 8.58 10.60 25.19
C GLU A 438 10.02 10.91 24.71
N ARG A 439 10.56 10.08 23.81
CA ARG A 439 11.88 10.28 23.21
C ARG A 439 11.92 11.50 22.30
N GLY A 440 10.90 11.67 21.45
CA GLY A 440 10.76 12.83 20.56
C GLY A 440 10.77 14.14 21.34
N MET A 441 10.04 14.21 22.46
CA MET A 441 10.03 15.38 23.35
C MET A 441 11.41 15.71 23.93
N ARG A 442 12.27 14.71 24.16
CA ARG A 442 13.66 14.95 24.64
C ARG A 442 14.55 15.42 23.52
N LEU A 443 14.44 14.84 22.33
CA LEU A 443 15.18 15.28 21.14
C LEU A 443 14.79 16.70 20.71
N GLU A 444 13.55 17.13 20.97
CA GLU A 444 13.07 18.47 20.68
C GLU A 444 13.68 19.57 21.57
N ARG A 445 14.05 19.22 22.80
CA ARG A 445 14.83 20.11 23.68
C ARG A 445 16.22 20.40 23.13
N GLY A 446 16.72 19.57 22.21
CA GLY A 446 18.07 19.61 21.66
C GLY A 446 19.06 18.87 22.56
N ILE A 447 19.76 17.90 21.98
CA ILE A 447 20.84 17.16 22.64
C ILE A 447 22.11 17.33 21.80
N PRO A 448 23.23 17.83 22.35
CA PRO A 448 24.44 18.05 21.56
C PRO A 448 24.91 16.80 20.82
N GLY A 449 25.24 16.94 19.54
CA GLY A 449 25.71 15.85 18.68
C GLY A 449 24.61 15.07 17.95
N ALA A 450 23.33 15.41 18.17
CA ALA A 450 22.21 14.88 17.40
C ALA A 450 21.42 16.01 16.71
N PRO A 451 20.75 15.73 15.58
CA PRO A 451 19.73 16.62 15.03
C PRO A 451 18.66 16.97 16.08
N ARG A 452 18.19 18.20 16.07
CA ARG A 452 17.04 18.61 16.89
C ARG A 452 15.77 18.06 16.25
N VAL A 453 14.93 17.39 17.02
CA VAL A 453 13.60 16.97 16.52
C VAL A 453 12.62 18.13 16.67
N LYS A 454 11.64 18.23 15.78
CA LYS A 454 10.47 19.08 15.95
C LYS A 454 9.24 18.20 15.76
N LEU A 455 8.44 18.03 16.80
CA LEU A 455 7.21 17.25 16.75
C LEU A 455 6.12 18.13 16.15
N GLU A 456 5.79 17.92 14.87
CA GLU A 456 4.82 18.74 14.14
C GLU A 456 4.16 17.94 13.00
N GLY A 457 3.12 18.51 12.41
CA GLY A 457 2.49 17.97 11.19
C GLY A 457 3.41 18.04 9.97
N ILE A 458 3.05 17.34 8.90
CA ILE A 458 3.82 17.34 7.65
C ILE A 458 3.69 18.68 6.92
N VAL A 459 2.53 19.35 6.99
CA VAL A 459 2.28 20.60 6.24
C VAL A 459 3.21 21.73 6.67
N PRO A 460 3.38 22.05 7.97
CA PRO A 460 4.31 23.10 8.37
C PRO A 460 5.75 22.86 7.90
N PHE A 461 6.18 21.60 7.78
CA PHE A 461 7.48 21.26 7.21
C PHE A 461 7.51 21.52 5.70
N LEU A 462 6.53 20.99 4.96
CA LEU A 462 6.44 21.14 3.50
C LEU A 462 6.32 22.61 3.09
N ASP A 463 5.57 23.43 3.83
CA ASP A 463 5.48 24.88 3.60
C ASP A 463 6.84 25.57 3.71
N ARG A 464 7.66 25.20 4.70
CA ARG A 464 8.99 25.78 4.89
C ARG A 464 9.95 25.30 3.80
N LEU A 465 9.91 24.00 3.49
CA LEU A 465 10.72 23.43 2.43
C LEU A 465 10.35 24.06 1.08
N GLY A 466 9.06 24.17 0.77
CA GLY A 466 8.56 24.74 -0.46
C GLY A 466 8.97 26.19 -0.64
N LYS A 467 8.85 27.02 0.41
CA LYS A 467 9.37 28.40 0.40
C LYS A 467 10.88 28.45 0.14
N LYS A 468 11.65 27.52 0.70
CA LYS A 468 13.10 27.44 0.47
C LYS A 468 13.43 27.06 -0.97
N MET A 469 12.72 26.08 -1.52
CA MET A 469 12.84 25.67 -2.92
C MET A 469 12.43 26.79 -3.88
N ASP A 470 11.35 27.51 -3.59
CA ASP A 470 10.89 28.63 -4.43
C ASP A 470 11.86 29.82 -4.41
N ALA A 471 12.51 30.08 -3.26
CA ALA A 471 13.46 31.17 -3.11
C ALA A 471 14.79 30.96 -3.87
N ASP A 472 15.24 29.70 -3.99
CA ASP A 472 16.46 29.35 -4.71
C ASP A 472 16.28 28.06 -5.52
N GLY A 473 15.41 28.12 -6.54
CA GLY A 473 15.02 26.95 -7.32
C GLY A 473 16.18 26.25 -8.02
N MET A 474 17.25 26.98 -8.37
CA MET A 474 18.44 26.41 -9.03
C MET A 474 19.35 25.65 -8.07
N ALA A 475 19.23 25.89 -6.76
CA ALA A 475 20.00 25.17 -5.74
C ALA A 475 19.49 23.73 -5.52
N PHE A 476 18.27 23.42 -5.94
CA PHE A 476 17.69 22.08 -5.85
C PHE A 476 17.73 21.36 -7.20
N PRO A 477 18.05 20.06 -7.23
CA PRO A 477 18.10 19.29 -8.46
C PRO A 477 16.71 19.09 -9.08
N THR A 478 16.67 18.76 -10.37
CA THR A 478 15.43 18.44 -11.11
C THR A 478 15.49 17.02 -11.67
N TRP A 479 14.45 16.22 -11.42
CA TRP A 479 14.22 14.94 -12.06
C TRP A 479 13.16 15.07 -13.15
N ASN A 480 13.46 14.63 -14.38
CA ASN A 480 12.55 14.73 -15.52
C ASN A 480 11.97 13.35 -15.86
N GLY A 481 10.65 13.24 -15.90
CA GLY A 481 9.94 12.03 -16.31
C GLY A 481 9.56 11.11 -15.15
N GLU A 482 9.52 9.81 -15.44
CA GLU A 482 9.09 8.76 -14.51
C GLU A 482 10.05 8.62 -13.33
N LEU A 483 9.52 8.40 -12.13
CA LEU A 483 10.31 7.91 -11.00
C LEU A 483 10.19 6.38 -10.97
N TYR A 484 11.03 5.73 -11.79
CA TYR A 484 11.02 4.28 -11.96
C TYR A 484 11.54 3.57 -10.70
N LEU A 485 10.72 2.70 -10.13
CA LEU A 485 11.10 1.84 -9.01
C LEU A 485 11.87 0.62 -9.57
N GLN A 486 13.16 0.55 -9.29
CA GLN A 486 14.00 -0.59 -9.66
C GLN A 486 13.78 -1.74 -8.66
N TYR A 487 12.53 -2.16 -8.46
CA TYR A 487 12.15 -3.22 -7.54
C TYR A 487 10.70 -3.66 -7.82
N HIS A 488 10.26 -4.80 -7.29
CA HIS A 488 8.87 -5.27 -7.37
C HIS A 488 8.31 -5.35 -8.81
N ARG A 489 9.10 -5.80 -9.79
CA ARG A 489 8.70 -5.81 -11.21
C ARG A 489 7.62 -6.85 -11.56
N GLY A 490 7.49 -7.90 -10.74
CA GLY A 490 6.44 -8.92 -10.88
C GLY A 490 5.02 -8.39 -10.68
N THR A 491 4.88 -7.25 -9.99
CA THR A 491 3.61 -6.54 -9.82
C THR A 491 2.91 -6.18 -11.13
N LEU A 492 3.65 -6.07 -12.24
CA LEU A 492 3.10 -5.72 -13.55
C LEU A 492 2.35 -6.88 -14.21
N THR A 493 2.69 -8.12 -13.89
CA THR A 493 2.14 -9.33 -14.55
C THR A 493 1.32 -10.21 -13.62
N ASN A 494 1.53 -10.13 -12.30
CA ASN A 494 0.87 -11.01 -11.36
C ASN A 494 -0.67 -10.79 -11.33
N VAL A 495 -1.44 -11.85 -11.09
CA VAL A 495 -2.92 -11.86 -11.09
C VAL A 495 -3.53 -11.09 -12.28
N ALA A 496 -3.19 -11.52 -13.51
CA ALA A 496 -3.60 -10.85 -14.75
C ALA A 496 -5.12 -10.62 -14.87
N LYS A 497 -5.94 -11.53 -14.35
CA LYS A 497 -7.40 -11.39 -14.35
C LYS A 497 -7.89 -10.14 -13.60
N ASN A 498 -7.25 -9.82 -12.47
CA ASN A 498 -7.61 -8.64 -11.68
C ASN A 498 -7.34 -7.35 -12.47
N LYS A 499 -6.17 -7.26 -13.12
CA LYS A 499 -5.80 -6.14 -13.99
C LYS A 499 -6.73 -6.01 -15.20
N PHE A 500 -7.11 -7.12 -15.81
CA PHE A 500 -8.09 -7.17 -16.90
C PHE A 500 -9.45 -6.62 -16.45
N ASN A 501 -9.95 -7.08 -15.30
CA ASN A 501 -11.22 -6.64 -14.74
C ASN A 501 -11.19 -5.15 -14.34
N ASN A 502 -10.09 -4.66 -13.78
CA ASN A 502 -9.90 -3.23 -13.52
C ASN A 502 -10.02 -2.42 -14.81
N ARG A 503 -9.26 -2.78 -15.85
CA ARG A 503 -9.27 -2.06 -17.13
C ARG A 503 -10.64 -2.10 -17.82
N LYS A 504 -11.32 -3.24 -17.74
CA LYS A 504 -12.70 -3.39 -18.24
C LYS A 504 -13.66 -2.48 -17.48
N SER A 505 -13.53 -2.39 -16.17
CA SER A 505 -14.35 -1.52 -15.32
C SER A 505 -14.12 -0.04 -15.63
N GLU A 506 -12.87 0.42 -15.69
CA GLU A 506 -12.52 1.80 -16.08
C GLU A 506 -13.21 2.21 -17.39
N ARG A 507 -13.14 1.34 -18.40
CA ARG A 507 -13.78 1.57 -19.69
C ARG A 507 -15.30 1.67 -19.55
N LEU A 508 -15.94 0.67 -18.93
CA LEU A 508 -17.40 0.60 -18.83
C LEU A 508 -17.99 1.74 -17.98
N LEU A 509 -17.30 2.16 -16.93
CA LEU A 509 -17.73 3.29 -16.11
C LEU A 509 -17.60 4.61 -16.87
N ARG A 510 -16.50 4.83 -17.60
CA ARG A 510 -16.37 6.00 -18.49
C ARG A 510 -17.47 6.05 -19.55
N GLU A 511 -17.80 4.90 -20.14
CA GLU A 511 -18.91 4.77 -21.10
C GLU A 511 -20.27 5.12 -20.44
N LEU A 512 -20.52 4.60 -19.23
CA LEU A 512 -21.73 4.89 -18.48
C LEU A 512 -21.85 6.39 -18.14
N GLU A 513 -20.77 7.02 -17.69
CA GLU A 513 -20.74 8.45 -17.40
C GLU A 513 -21.08 9.27 -18.64
N TYR A 514 -20.43 8.96 -19.77
CA TYR A 514 -20.70 9.62 -21.04
C TYR A 514 -22.17 9.46 -21.46
N LEU A 515 -22.67 8.22 -21.49
CA LEU A 515 -24.06 7.94 -21.87
C LEU A 515 -25.04 8.65 -20.93
N SER A 516 -24.77 8.62 -19.62
CA SER A 516 -25.64 9.25 -18.62
C SER A 516 -25.66 10.76 -18.75
N ALA A 517 -24.50 11.40 -18.95
CA ALA A 517 -24.39 12.85 -19.17
C ALA A 517 -25.16 13.28 -20.42
N MET A 518 -25.09 12.47 -21.48
CA MET A 518 -25.88 12.72 -22.69
C MET A 518 -27.38 12.49 -22.45
N ALA A 519 -27.74 11.41 -21.74
CA ALA A 519 -29.13 11.04 -21.47
C ALA A 519 -29.86 12.05 -20.57
N MET A 520 -29.12 12.79 -19.72
CA MET A 520 -29.65 13.95 -19.00
C MET A 520 -30.30 14.97 -19.92
N ARG A 521 -29.76 15.18 -21.12
CA ARG A 521 -30.36 16.10 -22.11
C ARG A 521 -31.69 15.59 -22.66
N ALA A 522 -31.92 14.28 -22.58
CA ALA A 522 -33.17 13.62 -22.94
C ALA A 522 -34.12 13.44 -21.73
N GLY A 523 -33.81 14.03 -20.58
CA GLY A 523 -34.65 14.01 -19.38
C GLY A 523 -34.45 12.79 -18.47
N VAL A 524 -33.45 11.93 -18.72
CA VAL A 524 -33.12 10.81 -17.83
C VAL A 524 -32.17 11.29 -16.72
N PRO A 525 -32.48 11.07 -15.44
CA PRO A 525 -31.60 11.48 -14.34
C PRO A 525 -30.21 10.83 -14.43
N TYR A 526 -29.18 11.58 -14.04
CA TYR A 526 -27.83 11.06 -13.90
C TYR A 526 -27.76 10.07 -12.71
N PRO A 527 -27.25 8.85 -12.88
CA PRO A 527 -27.21 7.84 -11.83
C PRO A 527 -26.03 8.07 -10.87
N ALA A 528 -25.99 9.24 -10.22
CA ALA A 528 -24.87 9.71 -9.40
C ALA A 528 -24.48 8.72 -8.30
N GLU A 529 -25.46 8.26 -7.51
CA GLU A 529 -25.23 7.34 -6.39
C GLU A 529 -24.63 6.00 -6.86
N LYS A 530 -25.18 5.43 -7.95
CA LYS A 530 -24.72 4.15 -8.48
C LYS A 530 -23.34 4.26 -9.13
N LEU A 531 -23.05 5.38 -9.80
CA LEU A 531 -21.71 5.65 -10.31
C LEU A 531 -20.68 5.82 -9.18
N ASN A 532 -21.06 6.51 -8.10
CA ASN A 532 -20.19 6.66 -6.94
C ASN A 532 -19.87 5.30 -6.30
N GLU A 533 -20.87 4.46 -6.08
CA GLU A 533 -20.71 3.08 -5.57
C GLU A 533 -19.73 2.27 -6.43
N PHE A 534 -19.86 2.32 -7.76
CA PHE A 534 -18.96 1.59 -8.66
C PHE A 534 -17.55 2.16 -8.70
N TRP A 535 -17.39 3.48 -8.68
CA TRP A 535 -16.05 4.08 -8.61
C TRP A 535 -15.36 3.79 -7.28
N GLU A 536 -16.07 3.83 -6.16
CA GLU A 536 -15.51 3.43 -4.85
C GLU A 536 -15.03 1.97 -4.88
N LEU A 537 -15.83 1.05 -5.41
CA LEU A 537 -15.46 -0.35 -5.58
C LEU A 537 -14.20 -0.52 -6.46
N VAL A 538 -14.16 0.15 -7.62
CA VAL A 538 -13.00 0.07 -8.52
C VAL A 538 -11.76 0.67 -7.85
N LEU A 539 -11.87 1.84 -7.21
CA LEU A 539 -10.73 2.51 -6.56
C LEU A 539 -10.20 1.74 -5.34
N ILE A 540 -11.06 1.04 -4.59
CA ILE A 540 -10.62 0.09 -3.56
C ILE A 540 -9.79 -1.02 -4.19
N ASN A 541 -10.24 -1.60 -5.31
CA ASN A 541 -9.50 -2.63 -6.02
C ASN A 541 -8.24 -2.13 -6.75
N GLN A 542 -8.08 -0.82 -6.91
CA GLN A 542 -6.86 -0.16 -7.38
C GLN A 542 -5.82 0.07 -6.28
N PHE A 543 -6.12 -0.32 -5.03
CA PHE A 543 -5.17 -0.22 -3.95
C PHE A 543 -3.87 -0.96 -4.30
N HIS A 544 -2.75 -0.41 -3.82
CA HIS A 544 -1.42 -0.79 -4.30
C HIS A 544 -1.02 -2.23 -4.01
N ASP A 545 -1.69 -2.96 -3.12
CA ASP A 545 -1.46 -4.41 -2.98
C ASP A 545 -2.49 -5.28 -3.73
N ILE A 546 -3.66 -4.73 -4.03
CA ILE A 546 -4.74 -5.48 -4.70
C ILE A 546 -4.50 -5.53 -6.21
N LEU A 547 -4.42 -4.37 -6.87
CA LEU A 547 -4.27 -4.32 -8.33
C LEU A 547 -2.93 -4.92 -8.81
N PRO A 548 -1.80 -4.61 -8.17
CA PRO A 548 -0.51 -5.28 -8.41
C PRO A 548 -0.51 -6.80 -8.27
N GLY A 549 -1.47 -7.39 -7.57
CA GLY A 549 -1.55 -8.83 -7.42
C GLY A 549 -0.70 -9.36 -6.26
N THR A 550 -0.51 -8.57 -5.20
CA THR A 550 0.41 -8.87 -4.09
C THR A 550 -0.27 -9.17 -2.75
N SER A 551 -1.60 -9.30 -2.73
CA SER A 551 -2.41 -9.75 -1.59
C SER A 551 -2.61 -11.27 -1.52
N ILE A 552 -3.19 -11.76 -0.41
CA ILE A 552 -3.61 -13.16 -0.25
C ILE A 552 -4.78 -13.55 -1.18
N ALA A 553 -4.97 -14.85 -1.41
CA ALA A 553 -5.98 -15.37 -2.32
C ALA A 553 -7.42 -14.89 -1.99
N GLU A 554 -7.75 -14.78 -0.71
CA GLU A 554 -9.06 -14.34 -0.25
C GLU A 554 -9.41 -12.91 -0.69
N VAL A 555 -8.41 -12.03 -0.85
CA VAL A 555 -8.63 -10.68 -1.38
C VAL A 555 -9.10 -10.75 -2.84
N TYR A 556 -8.58 -11.70 -3.62
CA TYR A 556 -9.02 -11.84 -5.01
C TYR A 556 -10.38 -12.48 -5.15
N VAL A 557 -10.76 -13.38 -4.23
CA VAL A 557 -12.13 -13.90 -4.14
C VAL A 557 -13.13 -12.75 -3.94
N ASP A 558 -12.78 -11.78 -3.09
CA ASP A 558 -13.60 -10.59 -2.86
C ASP A 558 -13.68 -9.72 -4.11
N SER A 559 -12.51 -9.35 -4.67
CA SER A 559 -12.47 -8.50 -5.87
C SER A 559 -13.20 -9.14 -7.05
N ASP A 560 -13.14 -10.47 -7.21
CA ASP A 560 -13.84 -11.19 -8.27
C ASP A 560 -15.36 -11.07 -8.12
N ALA A 561 -15.88 -11.23 -6.90
CA ALA A 561 -17.30 -11.08 -6.63
C ALA A 561 -17.77 -9.63 -6.84
N GLU A 562 -16.95 -8.66 -6.45
CA GLU A 562 -17.19 -7.23 -6.63
C GLU A 562 -17.26 -6.85 -8.11
N TYR A 563 -16.28 -7.27 -8.92
CA TYR A 563 -16.29 -7.05 -10.37
C TYR A 563 -17.45 -7.75 -11.05
N GLU A 564 -17.79 -8.98 -10.67
CA GLU A 564 -18.93 -9.71 -11.22
C GLU A 564 -20.25 -8.98 -10.93
N SER A 565 -20.43 -8.46 -9.72
CA SER A 565 -21.59 -7.64 -9.35
C SER A 565 -21.69 -6.37 -10.20
N LEU A 566 -20.57 -5.66 -10.41
CA LEU A 566 -20.50 -4.48 -11.28
C LEU A 566 -20.86 -4.85 -12.73
N PHE A 567 -20.20 -5.85 -13.30
CA PHE A 567 -20.42 -6.24 -14.70
C PHE A 567 -21.83 -6.76 -14.96
N SER A 568 -22.38 -7.59 -14.07
CA SER A 568 -23.75 -8.09 -14.19
C SER A 568 -24.78 -6.95 -14.12
N THR A 569 -24.55 -5.96 -13.25
CA THR A 569 -25.43 -4.78 -13.15
C THR A 569 -25.37 -3.91 -14.40
N LEU A 570 -24.19 -3.69 -14.96
CA LEU A 570 -24.03 -2.92 -16.20
C LEU A 570 -24.58 -3.66 -17.43
N ALA A 571 -24.40 -4.98 -17.49
CA ALA A 571 -24.89 -5.83 -18.58
C ALA A 571 -26.41 -6.09 -18.52
N SER A 572 -27.05 -5.85 -17.37
CA SER A 572 -28.50 -6.02 -17.23
C SER A 572 -29.23 -5.10 -18.20
N GLY A 573 -30.21 -5.66 -18.93
CA GLY A 573 -31.04 -4.88 -19.85
C GLY A 573 -31.78 -3.71 -19.18
N ASN A 574 -32.07 -3.80 -17.88
CA ASN A 574 -32.67 -2.72 -17.09
C ASN A 574 -31.64 -1.93 -16.27
N GLY A 575 -30.35 -2.25 -16.41
CA GLY A 575 -29.24 -1.58 -15.75
C GLY A 575 -29.03 -0.14 -16.22
N PRO A 576 -28.18 0.62 -15.52
CA PRO A 576 -27.99 2.05 -15.77
C PRO A 576 -27.38 2.31 -17.16
N TRP A 577 -26.46 1.46 -17.63
CA TRP A 577 -25.82 1.60 -18.94
C TRP A 577 -26.86 1.50 -20.07
N HIS A 578 -27.65 0.42 -20.08
CA HIS A 578 -28.67 0.20 -21.11
C HIS A 578 -29.82 1.20 -21.03
N THR A 579 -30.15 1.69 -19.83
CA THR A 579 -31.15 2.74 -19.64
C THR A 579 -30.68 4.06 -20.27
N ALA A 580 -29.44 4.48 -20.00
CA ALA A 580 -28.86 5.68 -20.60
C ALA A 580 -28.72 5.55 -22.13
N ALA A 581 -28.24 4.40 -22.62
CA ALA A 581 -28.12 4.13 -24.05
C ALA A 581 -29.47 4.23 -24.80
N ARG A 582 -30.55 3.62 -24.26
CA ARG A 582 -31.90 3.69 -24.85
C ARG A 582 -32.48 5.09 -24.89
N ALA A 583 -32.14 5.94 -23.92
CA ALA A 583 -32.62 7.31 -23.88
C ALA A 583 -32.07 8.15 -25.05
N LEU A 584 -30.84 7.88 -25.47
CA LEU A 584 -30.17 8.56 -26.58
C LEU A 584 -30.62 8.05 -27.95
N ALA A 585 -30.86 6.75 -28.02
CA ALA A 585 -31.23 6.07 -29.24
C ALA A 585 -32.51 5.24 -29.03
N PRO A 586 -33.68 5.91 -28.92
CA PRO A 586 -34.94 5.24 -28.64
C PRO A 586 -35.26 4.21 -29.73
N ALA A 587 -35.70 3.03 -29.31
CA ALA A 587 -35.81 1.85 -30.14
C ALA A 587 -36.77 2.05 -31.32
N GLY A 588 -36.22 2.16 -32.53
CA GLY A 588 -36.92 1.96 -33.80
C GLY A 588 -36.91 0.50 -34.28
N GLY A 589 -36.62 -0.48 -33.40
CA GLY A 589 -36.55 -1.90 -33.74
C GLY A 589 -35.22 -2.39 -34.32
N GLY A 590 -34.12 -1.64 -34.16
CA GLY A 590 -32.79 -1.98 -34.66
C GLY A 590 -31.69 -1.95 -33.59
N LEU A 591 -30.49 -2.40 -33.97
CA LEU A 591 -29.26 -2.28 -33.19
C LEU A 591 -28.82 -0.81 -33.12
N GLN A 592 -28.13 -0.46 -32.05
CA GLN A 592 -27.52 0.86 -31.88
C GLN A 592 -26.03 0.69 -31.63
N LEU A 593 -25.23 1.33 -32.49
CA LEU A 593 -23.77 1.28 -32.41
C LEU A 593 -23.28 2.58 -31.80
N PHE A 594 -22.45 2.50 -30.77
CA PHE A 594 -21.89 3.66 -30.07
C PHE A 594 -20.37 3.71 -30.27
N ASN A 595 -19.84 4.91 -30.43
CA ASN A 595 -18.42 5.17 -30.47
C ASN A 595 -18.04 6.12 -29.34
N PHE A 596 -17.27 5.62 -28.38
CA PHE A 596 -16.80 6.38 -27.22
C PHE A 596 -15.41 6.99 -27.42
N THR A 597 -14.89 6.98 -28.64
CA THR A 597 -13.59 7.59 -28.98
C THR A 597 -13.79 8.99 -29.58
N GLY A 598 -12.75 9.83 -29.47
CA GLY A 598 -12.77 11.21 -30.00
C GLY A 598 -12.59 11.33 -31.52
N HIS A 599 -12.66 10.23 -32.27
CA HIS A 599 -12.50 10.20 -33.72
C HIS A 599 -13.52 9.25 -34.37
N ASP A 600 -13.82 9.48 -35.64
CA ASP A 600 -14.66 8.56 -36.42
C ASP A 600 -13.98 7.19 -36.47
N ARG A 601 -14.75 6.13 -36.23
CA ARG A 601 -14.21 4.78 -36.08
C ARG A 601 -14.92 3.83 -37.03
N THR A 602 -14.14 3.22 -37.91
CA THR A 602 -14.55 2.03 -38.68
C THR A 602 -13.93 0.80 -38.02
N ALA A 603 -14.76 -0.15 -37.62
CA ALA A 603 -14.30 -1.38 -36.98
C ALA A 603 -15.28 -2.54 -37.22
N LEU A 604 -14.82 -3.78 -37.05
CA LEU A 604 -15.69 -4.95 -37.02
C LEU A 604 -16.61 -4.92 -35.80
N VAL A 605 -17.91 -4.76 -36.06
CA VAL A 605 -18.94 -4.88 -35.03
C VAL A 605 -19.17 -6.36 -34.76
N ARG A 606 -18.86 -6.82 -33.55
CA ARG A 606 -19.09 -8.20 -33.12
C ARG A 606 -20.50 -8.36 -32.56
N ILE A 607 -21.20 -9.38 -33.02
CA ILE A 607 -22.60 -9.68 -32.68
C ILE A 607 -22.67 -11.13 -32.23
N ASP A 608 -23.11 -11.31 -30.99
CA ASP A 608 -23.35 -12.63 -30.40
C ASP A 608 -24.66 -13.22 -30.94
N ASN A 609 -24.69 -14.53 -31.14
CA ASN A 609 -25.89 -15.29 -31.55
C ASN A 609 -26.60 -14.73 -32.80
N ALA A 610 -25.83 -14.20 -33.76
CA ALA A 610 -26.40 -13.68 -35.00
C ALA A 610 -27.08 -14.79 -35.83
N PRO A 611 -28.23 -14.52 -36.49
CA PRO A 611 -28.86 -15.47 -37.38
C PRO A 611 -27.95 -15.86 -38.55
N ALA A 612 -28.08 -17.10 -39.03
CA ALA A 612 -27.39 -17.54 -40.25
C ALA A 612 -27.79 -16.67 -41.45
N ASN A 613 -26.82 -16.36 -42.32
CA ASN A 613 -27.01 -15.51 -43.51
C ASN A 613 -27.52 -14.08 -43.21
N ALA A 614 -27.28 -13.57 -42.01
CA ALA A 614 -27.57 -12.17 -41.68
C ALA A 614 -26.48 -11.23 -42.21
N ALA A 615 -26.89 -10.00 -42.51
CA ALA A 615 -26.05 -8.85 -42.80
C ALA A 615 -26.27 -7.75 -41.77
N LEU A 616 -25.20 -7.01 -41.47
CA LEU A 616 -25.29 -5.75 -40.77
C LEU A 616 -25.65 -4.66 -41.78
N SER A 617 -26.84 -4.07 -41.63
CA SER A 617 -27.26 -2.90 -42.37
C SER A 617 -26.97 -1.64 -41.53
N ALA A 618 -26.01 -0.83 -41.94
CA ALA A 618 -25.64 0.43 -41.28
C ALA A 618 -25.21 1.47 -42.34
N GLY A 619 -25.56 2.74 -42.14
CA GLY A 619 -25.12 3.82 -43.07
C GLY A 619 -25.65 3.72 -44.51
N GLY A 620 -26.67 2.90 -44.77
CA GLY A 620 -27.23 2.68 -46.11
C GLY A 620 -26.65 1.47 -46.86
N GLU A 621 -25.68 0.76 -46.28
CA GLU A 621 -25.09 -0.46 -46.84
C GLU A 621 -25.46 -1.69 -46.00
N ALA A 622 -25.61 -2.85 -46.64
CA ALA A 622 -25.88 -4.13 -45.99
C ALA A 622 -24.75 -5.12 -46.28
N LEU A 623 -23.90 -5.34 -45.28
CA LEU A 623 -22.71 -6.17 -45.36
C LEU A 623 -22.95 -7.53 -44.68
N PRO A 624 -22.78 -8.66 -45.37
CA PRO A 624 -23.00 -9.99 -44.78
C PRO A 624 -22.10 -10.18 -43.57
N LEU A 625 -22.60 -10.80 -42.51
CA LEU A 625 -21.79 -11.12 -41.33
C LEU A 625 -20.82 -12.26 -41.65
N GLN A 626 -19.58 -12.12 -41.21
CA GLN A 626 -18.57 -13.17 -41.21
C GLN A 626 -18.51 -13.82 -39.83
N GLN A 627 -18.40 -15.16 -39.78
CA GLN A 627 -18.13 -15.85 -38.52
C GLN A 627 -16.68 -15.61 -38.06
N LEU A 628 -16.53 -15.25 -36.79
CA LEU A 628 -15.29 -14.91 -36.12
C LEU A 628 -15.04 -15.89 -34.98
N HIS A 629 -13.84 -16.43 -34.87
CA HIS A 629 -13.42 -17.37 -33.83
C HIS A 629 -12.60 -16.64 -32.77
N ASN A 630 -12.81 -17.02 -31.50
CA ASN A 630 -12.04 -16.54 -30.36
C ASN A 630 -11.21 -17.69 -29.76
N ALA A 631 -10.16 -17.35 -29.02
CA ALA A 631 -9.22 -18.32 -28.47
C ALA A 631 -9.84 -19.22 -27.38
N ASP A 632 -10.84 -18.71 -26.66
CA ASP A 632 -11.62 -19.47 -25.67
C ASP A 632 -12.54 -20.54 -26.28
N GLY A 633 -12.65 -20.58 -27.62
CA GLY A 633 -13.48 -21.52 -28.38
C GLY A 633 -14.88 -20.99 -28.71
N SER A 634 -15.25 -19.80 -28.24
CA SER A 634 -16.49 -19.13 -28.64
C SER A 634 -16.39 -18.60 -30.07
N THR A 635 -17.57 -18.39 -30.69
CA THR A 635 -17.67 -17.74 -32.00
C THR A 635 -18.64 -16.58 -31.96
N THR A 636 -18.29 -15.49 -32.63
CA THR A 636 -19.15 -14.34 -32.86
C THR A 636 -19.35 -14.14 -34.36
N ALA A 637 -20.25 -13.23 -34.76
CA ALA A 637 -20.36 -12.83 -36.15
C ALA A 637 -20.05 -11.34 -36.28
N GLY A 638 -19.40 -10.90 -37.36
CA GLY A 638 -19.05 -9.49 -37.52
C GLY A 638 -19.02 -8.98 -38.94
N ALA A 639 -19.29 -7.69 -39.07
CA ALA A 639 -19.16 -6.90 -40.29
C ALA A 639 -18.69 -5.48 -39.91
N PRO A 640 -17.98 -4.78 -40.81
CA PRO A 640 -17.48 -3.45 -40.52
C PRO A 640 -18.63 -2.44 -40.49
N ALA A 641 -18.53 -1.46 -39.59
CA ALA A 641 -19.40 -0.28 -39.60
C ALA A 641 -18.59 0.95 -39.18
N THR A 642 -18.97 2.10 -39.73
CA THR A 642 -18.40 3.40 -39.36
C THR A 642 -19.35 4.12 -38.42
N VAL A 643 -18.82 4.58 -37.28
CA VAL A 643 -19.58 5.34 -36.28
C VAL A 643 -18.83 6.66 -35.99
N PRO A 644 -19.52 7.83 -36.05
CA PRO A 644 -18.88 9.12 -35.81
C PRO A 644 -18.24 9.26 -34.43
N ALA A 645 -17.26 10.15 -34.29
CA ALA A 645 -16.61 10.50 -33.02
C ALA A 645 -17.61 10.84 -31.91
N LEU A 646 -17.47 10.21 -30.74
CA LEU A 646 -18.39 10.36 -29.59
C LEU A 646 -19.88 10.19 -29.99
N GLY A 647 -20.16 9.46 -31.07
CA GLY A 647 -21.47 9.40 -31.70
C GLY A 647 -22.13 8.03 -31.59
N TRP A 648 -23.29 7.94 -32.20
CA TRP A 648 -23.98 6.66 -32.41
C TRP A 648 -24.60 6.58 -33.79
N THR A 649 -24.91 5.37 -34.25
CA THR A 649 -25.54 5.10 -35.53
C THR A 649 -26.49 3.92 -35.40
N THR A 650 -27.67 4.05 -36.01
CA THR A 650 -28.65 2.96 -36.10
C THR A 650 -28.16 1.91 -37.08
N ALA A 651 -28.27 0.65 -36.67
CA ALA A 651 -28.02 -0.50 -37.52
C ALA A 651 -29.18 -1.51 -37.40
N SER A 652 -29.26 -2.46 -38.32
CA SER A 652 -30.23 -3.55 -38.24
C SER A 652 -29.64 -4.83 -38.82
N LEU A 653 -30.07 -5.98 -38.30
CA LEU A 653 -29.79 -7.26 -38.93
C LEU A 653 -30.83 -7.52 -40.01
N VAL A 654 -30.36 -7.69 -41.25
CA VAL A 654 -31.19 -8.01 -42.42
C VAL A 654 -30.73 -9.33 -43.02
N ALA A 655 -31.57 -9.98 -43.83
CA ALA A 655 -31.16 -11.18 -44.55
C ALA A 655 -30.32 -10.81 -45.79
N GLY A 656 -29.25 -11.57 -46.07
CA GLY A 656 -28.46 -11.41 -47.29
C GLY A 656 -27.29 -10.44 -47.13
N GLY A 657 -27.18 -9.47 -48.04
CA GLY A 657 -26.06 -8.54 -48.13
C GLY A 657 -25.14 -8.83 -49.32
N THR A 658 -24.36 -7.83 -49.73
CA THR A 658 -23.37 -7.99 -50.81
C THR A 658 -21.99 -8.03 -50.18
N ALA A 659 -21.31 -9.18 -50.27
CA ALA A 659 -19.94 -9.29 -49.78
C ALA A 659 -19.03 -8.40 -50.64
N PRO A 660 -18.10 -7.64 -50.03
CA PRO A 660 -17.07 -6.96 -50.80
C PRO A 660 -16.11 -7.98 -51.42
N ASN A 661 -15.38 -7.56 -52.45
CA ASN A 661 -14.29 -8.36 -52.97
C ASN A 661 -13.25 -8.57 -51.87
N ALA A 662 -12.91 -9.83 -51.58
CA ALA A 662 -11.90 -10.15 -50.58
C ALA A 662 -10.52 -9.73 -51.09
N SER A 663 -9.86 -8.79 -50.39
CA SER A 663 -8.43 -8.50 -50.59
C SER A 663 -7.53 -9.33 -49.66
N LEU A 664 -8.13 -10.22 -48.86
CA LEU A 664 -7.44 -11.09 -47.94
C LEU A 664 -7.03 -12.41 -48.62
N ALA A 665 -5.76 -12.78 -48.45
CA ALA A 665 -5.24 -14.09 -48.78
C ALA A 665 -4.79 -14.80 -47.50
N ALA A 666 -5.19 -16.05 -47.33
CA ALA A 666 -4.99 -16.77 -46.09
C ALA A 666 -4.71 -18.27 -46.32
N SER A 667 -3.75 -18.80 -45.56
CA SER A 667 -3.49 -20.22 -45.39
C SER A 667 -2.87 -20.45 -44.01
N ILE A 668 -2.62 -21.70 -43.62
CA ILE A 668 -1.96 -21.99 -42.35
C ILE A 668 -0.52 -21.45 -42.27
N GLN A 669 0.16 -21.17 -43.40
CA GLN A 669 1.50 -20.56 -43.43
C GLN A 669 1.48 -19.05 -43.72
N HIS A 670 0.32 -18.42 -43.88
CA HIS A 670 0.27 -17.10 -44.49
C HIS A 670 -1.02 -16.31 -44.21
N LEU A 671 -0.88 -15.03 -43.84
CA LEU A 671 -1.96 -14.04 -43.80
C LEU A 671 -1.52 -12.78 -44.55
N GLU A 672 -2.31 -12.30 -45.50
CA GLU A 672 -1.98 -11.14 -46.31
C GLU A 672 -3.22 -10.30 -46.60
N ASN A 673 -3.07 -8.98 -46.47
CA ASN A 673 -4.04 -7.99 -46.95
C ASN A 673 -3.32 -7.00 -47.88
N ASP A 674 -3.97 -5.91 -48.29
CA ASP A 674 -3.37 -4.93 -49.20
C ASP A 674 -2.11 -4.22 -48.65
N LEU A 675 -1.93 -4.18 -47.33
CA LEU A 675 -0.91 -3.37 -46.65
C LEU A 675 0.27 -4.19 -46.11
N ILE A 676 -0.01 -5.38 -45.56
CA ILE A 676 1.00 -6.22 -44.92
C ILE A 676 0.84 -7.69 -45.31
N ARG A 677 1.96 -8.41 -45.30
CA ARG A 677 2.04 -9.86 -45.45
C ARG A 677 2.75 -10.46 -44.25
N VAL A 678 2.15 -11.48 -43.65
CA VAL A 678 2.69 -12.24 -42.52
C VAL A 678 2.86 -13.69 -42.94
N THR A 679 4.04 -14.27 -42.73
CA THR A 679 4.29 -15.69 -42.99
C THR A 679 4.63 -16.42 -41.71
N PHE A 680 4.27 -17.70 -41.65
CA PHE A 680 4.46 -18.56 -40.49
C PHE A 680 5.29 -19.79 -40.86
N ASP A 681 6.05 -20.30 -39.91
CA ASP A 681 6.69 -21.62 -40.03
C ASP A 681 5.71 -22.76 -39.67
N ASP A 682 6.20 -24.00 -39.72
CA ASP A 682 5.40 -25.20 -39.38
C ASP A 682 5.01 -25.26 -37.89
N ASN A 683 5.56 -24.38 -37.05
CA ASN A 683 5.26 -24.26 -35.63
C ASN A 683 4.35 -23.06 -35.30
N GLY A 684 3.91 -22.31 -36.31
CA GLY A 684 3.08 -21.12 -36.15
C GLY A 684 3.82 -19.94 -35.54
N GLU A 685 5.16 -19.94 -35.56
CA GLU A 685 5.95 -18.73 -35.29
C GLU A 685 6.03 -17.88 -36.56
N ILE A 686 6.07 -16.56 -36.41
CA ILE A 686 6.09 -15.63 -37.54
C ILE A 686 7.51 -15.54 -38.10
N THR A 687 7.69 -15.82 -39.38
CA THR A 687 8.99 -15.78 -40.08
C THR A 687 9.20 -14.50 -40.90
N SER A 688 8.12 -13.79 -41.23
CA SER A 688 8.16 -12.51 -41.97
C SER A 688 6.96 -11.66 -41.57
N VAL A 689 7.19 -10.36 -41.42
CA VAL A 689 6.15 -9.33 -41.40
C VAL A 689 6.57 -8.26 -42.41
N PHE A 690 6.09 -8.40 -43.64
CA PHE A 690 6.45 -7.52 -44.74
C PHE A 690 5.46 -6.37 -44.87
N ASP A 691 5.93 -5.13 -44.67
CA ASP A 691 5.20 -3.89 -44.95
C ASP A 691 5.30 -3.58 -46.44
N LYS A 692 4.18 -3.69 -47.17
CA LYS A 692 4.15 -3.53 -48.62
C LYS A 692 4.34 -2.09 -49.05
N ASP A 693 3.76 -1.16 -48.31
CA ASP A 693 3.86 0.28 -48.62
C ASP A 693 5.29 0.79 -48.45
N ARG A 694 5.98 0.29 -47.43
CA ARG A 694 7.39 0.63 -47.19
C ARG A 694 8.37 -0.31 -47.91
N THR A 695 7.87 -1.38 -48.52
CA THR A 695 8.66 -2.44 -49.16
C THR A 695 9.76 -2.94 -48.21
N ARG A 696 9.38 -3.25 -46.96
CA ARG A 696 10.32 -3.51 -45.88
C ARG A 696 9.93 -4.75 -45.07
N GLU A 697 10.91 -5.61 -44.84
CA GLU A 697 10.83 -6.66 -43.82
C GLU A 697 11.00 -6.04 -42.43
N LEU A 698 10.11 -6.39 -41.49
CA LEU A 698 10.15 -5.88 -40.12
C LEU A 698 10.87 -6.82 -39.14
N LEU A 699 11.21 -8.05 -39.55
CA LEU A 699 11.98 -8.99 -38.74
C LEU A 699 13.43 -9.15 -39.27
N PRO A 700 14.44 -9.32 -38.40
CA PRO A 700 15.79 -9.65 -38.83
C PRO A 700 15.83 -11.01 -39.53
N ALA A 701 16.72 -11.15 -40.51
CA ALA A 701 16.87 -12.41 -41.24
C ALA A 701 17.17 -13.60 -40.30
N GLY A 702 16.36 -14.66 -40.42
CA GLY A 702 16.50 -15.89 -39.64
C GLY A 702 15.94 -15.84 -38.21
N GLN A 703 15.36 -14.71 -37.78
CA GLN A 703 14.63 -14.60 -36.52
C GLN A 703 13.14 -14.89 -36.73
N THR A 704 12.47 -15.34 -35.66
CA THR A 704 11.02 -15.56 -35.63
C THR A 704 10.35 -14.71 -34.55
N ALA A 705 9.07 -14.37 -34.73
CA ALA A 705 8.26 -13.58 -33.79
C ALA A 705 7.00 -14.33 -33.32
N ASN A 706 6.26 -13.76 -32.36
CA ASN A 706 5.22 -14.47 -31.60
C ASN A 706 5.76 -15.74 -30.94
N ARG A 707 6.99 -15.66 -30.43
CA ARG A 707 7.65 -16.78 -29.76
C ARG A 707 7.18 -16.81 -28.31
N LEU A 708 6.39 -17.81 -27.94
CA LEU A 708 6.03 -18.04 -26.54
C LEU A 708 7.19 -18.71 -25.82
N VAL A 709 7.72 -18.07 -24.79
CA VAL A 709 8.86 -18.56 -24.01
C VAL A 709 8.49 -18.54 -22.54
N ALA A 710 8.64 -19.70 -21.90
CA ALA A 710 8.52 -19.84 -20.45
C ALA A 710 9.88 -19.59 -19.80
N TYR A 711 9.91 -18.86 -18.69
CA TYR A 711 11.12 -18.57 -17.93
C TYR A 711 10.94 -19.02 -16.49
N GLU A 712 12.04 -19.42 -15.86
CA GLU A 712 12.03 -19.68 -14.43
C GLU A 712 11.79 -18.37 -13.66
N ASP A 713 10.82 -18.38 -12.75
CA ASP A 713 10.48 -17.24 -11.91
C ASP A 713 10.57 -17.66 -10.44
N LYS A 714 11.79 -17.62 -9.92
CA LYS A 714 12.12 -17.91 -8.53
C LYS A 714 12.78 -16.69 -7.91
N SER A 715 11.94 -15.87 -7.27
CA SER A 715 12.40 -14.64 -6.65
C SER A 715 13.33 -14.90 -5.45
N LEU A 716 14.20 -13.94 -5.13
CA LEU A 716 15.08 -14.02 -3.96
C LEU A 716 14.31 -13.87 -2.64
N ASN A 717 13.31 -13.00 -2.59
CA ASN A 717 12.64 -12.60 -1.36
C ASN A 717 11.11 -12.65 -1.43
N TRP A 718 10.49 -12.15 -2.50
CA TRP A 718 9.05 -11.86 -2.56
C TRP A 718 8.40 -12.34 -3.87
N ASP A 719 7.97 -13.60 -3.91
CA ASP A 719 7.50 -14.28 -5.13
C ASP A 719 6.37 -13.55 -5.89
N ALA A 720 5.47 -12.86 -5.19
CA ALA A 720 4.37 -12.13 -5.84
C ALA A 720 4.75 -10.71 -6.30
N TRP A 721 5.84 -10.15 -5.78
CA TRP A 721 6.28 -8.78 -6.05
C TRP A 721 7.41 -8.74 -7.07
N ASP A 722 8.41 -9.61 -6.94
CA ASP A 722 9.67 -9.50 -7.66
C ASP A 722 9.73 -10.43 -8.87
N ILE A 723 10.25 -9.91 -9.98
CA ILE A 723 10.88 -10.70 -11.04
C ILE A 723 12.33 -10.22 -11.09
N ASP A 724 13.25 -11.09 -10.69
CA ASP A 724 14.67 -10.76 -10.54
C ASP A 724 15.39 -10.69 -11.89
N HIS A 725 16.47 -9.91 -11.97
CA HIS A 725 17.22 -9.64 -13.20
C HIS A 725 17.74 -10.91 -13.94
N TYR A 726 17.90 -12.03 -13.23
CA TYR A 726 18.40 -13.29 -13.78
C TYR A 726 17.29 -14.22 -14.33
N PHE A 727 16.01 -13.80 -14.32
CA PHE A 727 14.90 -14.67 -14.76
C PHE A 727 15.08 -15.20 -16.20
N GLU A 728 15.83 -14.49 -17.06
CA GLU A 728 16.10 -14.89 -18.45
C GLU A 728 17.14 -16.02 -18.58
N GLU A 729 17.91 -16.34 -17.53
CA GLU A 729 18.98 -17.34 -17.57
C GLU A 729 18.47 -18.78 -17.80
N GLN A 730 17.24 -19.07 -17.39
CA GLN A 730 16.57 -20.36 -17.61
C GLN A 730 15.27 -20.14 -18.39
N SER A 731 15.24 -20.63 -19.63
CA SER A 731 14.09 -20.46 -20.52
C SER A 731 13.79 -21.69 -21.36
N TRP A 732 12.51 -21.85 -21.71
CA TRP A 732 11.96 -22.95 -22.50
C TRP A 732 11.01 -22.40 -23.56
N PRO A 733 11.46 -22.24 -24.82
CA PRO A 733 10.59 -21.85 -25.92
C PRO A 733 9.56 -22.95 -26.25
N LEU A 734 8.31 -22.57 -26.45
CA LEU A 734 7.20 -23.48 -26.81
C LEU A 734 7.23 -23.76 -28.32
N LYS A 735 8.29 -24.42 -28.80
CA LYS A 735 8.56 -24.55 -30.25
C LYS A 735 7.61 -25.47 -31.01
N ALA A 736 6.95 -26.44 -30.38
CA ALA A 736 6.11 -27.40 -31.10
C ALA A 736 4.63 -27.01 -30.99
N ALA A 737 4.02 -26.59 -32.10
CA ALA A 737 2.57 -26.48 -32.16
C ALA A 737 1.95 -27.88 -32.16
N THR A 738 0.92 -28.07 -31.33
CA THR A 738 0.12 -29.31 -31.35
C THR A 738 -0.91 -29.29 -32.48
N LYS A 739 -1.33 -28.09 -32.90
CA LYS A 739 -2.32 -27.90 -33.96
C LYS A 739 -2.19 -26.51 -34.59
N ILE A 740 -2.31 -26.43 -35.92
CA ILE A 740 -2.45 -25.17 -36.67
C ILE A 740 -3.59 -25.34 -37.67
N GLU A 741 -4.56 -24.42 -37.65
CA GLU A 741 -5.73 -24.47 -38.54
C GLU A 741 -6.06 -23.09 -39.09
N LEU A 742 -6.44 -23.04 -40.37
CA LEU A 742 -7.08 -21.86 -40.93
C LEU A 742 -8.55 -21.87 -40.48
N VAL A 743 -8.91 -20.93 -39.61
CA VAL A 743 -10.27 -20.85 -39.04
C VAL A 743 -11.11 -19.77 -39.70
N GLU A 744 -10.48 -18.78 -40.33
CA GLU A 744 -11.18 -17.71 -41.04
C GLU A 744 -10.49 -17.36 -42.36
N ALA A 745 -11.27 -17.32 -43.43
CA ALA A 745 -10.87 -16.87 -44.77
C ALA A 745 -11.93 -15.94 -45.39
N GLY A 746 -12.61 -15.17 -44.53
CA GLY A 746 -13.67 -14.28 -44.96
C GLY A 746 -13.17 -12.94 -45.50
N PRO A 747 -14.06 -12.10 -46.05
CA PRO A 747 -13.67 -10.87 -46.73
C PRO A 747 -13.23 -9.75 -45.78
N TYR A 748 -13.52 -9.83 -44.47
CA TYR A 748 -13.17 -8.76 -43.53
C TYR A 748 -12.04 -9.12 -42.58
N ARG A 749 -11.88 -10.41 -42.25
CA ARG A 749 -10.81 -10.90 -41.39
C ARG A 749 -10.35 -12.29 -41.82
N ALA A 750 -9.04 -12.50 -41.83
CA ALA A 750 -8.44 -13.81 -41.98
C ALA A 750 -7.75 -14.19 -40.67
N ALA A 751 -7.82 -15.46 -40.27
CA ALA A 751 -7.27 -15.89 -39.00
C ALA A 751 -6.84 -17.35 -39.01
N ILE A 752 -5.73 -17.62 -38.32
CA ILE A 752 -5.26 -18.96 -38.00
C ILE A 752 -5.37 -19.22 -36.50
N ARG A 753 -5.70 -20.46 -36.15
CA ARG A 753 -5.69 -20.97 -34.79
C ARG A 753 -4.42 -21.77 -34.58
N ILE A 754 -3.71 -21.49 -33.50
CA ILE A 754 -2.49 -22.19 -33.11
C ILE A 754 -2.66 -22.71 -31.69
N GLU A 755 -2.47 -24.01 -31.50
CA GLU A 755 -2.49 -24.65 -30.18
C GLU A 755 -1.09 -25.12 -29.80
N ARG A 756 -0.73 -24.90 -28.52
CA ARG A 756 0.53 -25.34 -27.92
C ARG A 756 0.29 -25.90 -26.52
N THR A 757 1.24 -26.68 -26.04
CA THR A 757 1.28 -27.12 -24.65
C THR A 757 2.63 -26.77 -24.05
N TYR A 758 2.63 -26.51 -22.74
CA TYR A 758 3.84 -26.40 -21.93
C TYR A 758 3.55 -27.07 -20.60
N GLN A 759 4.28 -28.16 -20.31
CA GLN A 759 3.99 -29.02 -19.16
C GLN A 759 2.50 -29.41 -19.10
N SER A 760 1.77 -28.97 -18.07
CA SER A 760 0.35 -29.28 -17.88
C SER A 760 -0.58 -28.18 -18.41
N SER A 761 0.00 -27.08 -18.91
CA SER A 761 -0.73 -25.91 -19.38
C SER A 761 -0.99 -25.95 -20.89
N ARG A 762 -2.12 -25.38 -21.29
CA ARG A 762 -2.59 -25.33 -22.69
C ARG A 762 -2.73 -23.90 -23.17
N PHE A 763 -2.26 -23.66 -24.39
CA PHE A 763 -2.31 -22.38 -25.07
C PHE A 763 -3.11 -22.50 -26.35
N VAL A 764 -3.97 -21.53 -26.58
CA VAL A 764 -4.65 -21.32 -27.86
C VAL A 764 -4.45 -19.87 -28.25
N GLN A 765 -3.93 -19.64 -29.44
CA GLN A 765 -3.87 -18.31 -30.04
C GLN A 765 -4.71 -18.27 -31.31
N ILE A 766 -5.54 -17.24 -31.46
CA ILE A 766 -6.08 -16.82 -32.76
C ILE A 766 -5.22 -15.65 -33.23
N VAL A 767 -4.46 -15.88 -34.30
CA VAL A 767 -3.67 -14.84 -34.97
C VAL A 767 -4.46 -14.36 -36.17
N SER A 768 -4.83 -13.08 -36.21
CA SER A 768 -5.74 -12.56 -37.22
C SER A 768 -5.27 -11.25 -37.86
N LEU A 769 -5.71 -11.04 -39.10
CA LEU A 769 -5.46 -9.87 -39.91
C LEU A 769 -6.76 -9.40 -40.56
N GLU A 770 -7.17 -8.16 -40.25
CA GLU A 770 -8.34 -7.53 -40.88
C GLU A 770 -8.00 -6.94 -42.26
N ALA A 771 -9.01 -6.83 -43.12
CA ALA A 771 -8.90 -6.14 -44.41
C ALA A 771 -8.55 -4.66 -44.17
N GLY A 772 -7.51 -4.17 -44.84
CA GLY A 772 -7.05 -2.78 -44.71
C GLY A 772 -6.39 -2.42 -43.37
N ALA A 773 -6.15 -3.37 -42.47
CA ALA A 773 -5.47 -3.12 -41.21
C ALA A 773 -3.94 -3.24 -41.32
N ARG A 774 -3.21 -2.48 -40.51
CA ARG A 774 -1.74 -2.61 -40.33
C ARG A 774 -1.35 -3.39 -39.08
N GLN A 775 -2.34 -3.93 -38.39
CA GLN A 775 -2.18 -4.57 -37.09
C GLN A 775 -2.50 -6.05 -37.24
N VAL A 776 -1.60 -6.89 -36.75
CA VAL A 776 -1.85 -8.32 -36.52
C VAL A 776 -2.37 -8.44 -35.09
N GLU A 777 -3.53 -9.06 -34.92
CA GLU A 777 -4.13 -9.27 -33.60
C GLU A 777 -3.85 -10.68 -33.08
N PHE A 778 -3.54 -10.77 -31.79
CA PHE A 778 -3.35 -12.01 -31.06
C PHE A 778 -4.39 -12.10 -29.95
N ASP A 779 -5.38 -12.97 -30.12
CA ASP A 779 -6.26 -13.39 -29.03
C ASP A 779 -5.67 -14.66 -28.42
N THR A 780 -5.32 -14.64 -27.13
CA THR A 780 -4.64 -15.74 -26.45
C THR A 780 -5.48 -16.23 -25.27
N PHE A 781 -5.91 -17.48 -25.34
CA PHE A 781 -6.47 -18.20 -24.21
C PHE A 781 -5.41 -19.11 -23.62
N MET A 782 -5.27 -19.06 -22.29
CA MET A 782 -4.30 -19.86 -21.55
C MET A 782 -4.99 -20.55 -20.37
N ASP A 783 -4.95 -21.87 -20.37
CA ASP A 783 -5.23 -22.68 -19.18
C ASP A 783 -3.90 -22.92 -18.48
N TRP A 784 -3.59 -22.05 -17.50
CA TRP A 784 -2.29 -21.96 -16.84
C TRP A 784 -2.33 -22.54 -15.44
N VAL A 785 -1.52 -23.58 -15.21
CA VAL A 785 -1.42 -24.27 -13.91
C VAL A 785 0.02 -24.39 -13.41
N GLU A 786 0.98 -23.83 -14.12
CA GLU A 786 2.39 -23.88 -13.73
C GLU A 786 2.69 -22.95 -12.55
N ARG A 787 3.80 -23.25 -11.85
CA ARG A 787 4.26 -22.51 -10.67
C ARG A 787 5.67 -21.99 -10.90
N GLN A 788 5.99 -20.86 -10.28
CA GLN A 788 7.34 -20.26 -10.34
C GLN A 788 7.87 -20.16 -11.77
N THR A 789 6.98 -19.76 -12.67
CA THR A 789 7.24 -19.66 -14.11
C THR A 789 6.51 -18.43 -14.63
N VAL A 790 7.18 -17.64 -15.46
CA VAL A 790 6.56 -16.53 -16.20
C VAL A 790 6.59 -16.86 -17.70
N ILE A 791 5.50 -16.59 -18.41
CA ILE A 791 5.42 -16.74 -19.87
C ILE A 791 5.50 -15.36 -20.52
N LYS A 792 6.35 -15.21 -21.54
CA LYS A 792 6.39 -14.02 -22.39
C LYS A 792 6.24 -14.36 -23.87
N ALA A 793 5.73 -13.42 -24.65
CA ALA A 793 5.72 -13.47 -26.10
C ALA A 793 6.79 -12.54 -26.66
N GLU A 794 7.75 -13.06 -27.42
CA GLU A 794 8.86 -12.29 -27.99
C GLU A 794 8.59 -11.88 -29.44
N PHE A 795 8.93 -10.63 -29.77
CA PHE A 795 8.83 -10.03 -31.11
C PHE A 795 10.14 -9.28 -31.45
N PRO A 796 11.15 -9.96 -32.02
CA PRO A 796 12.44 -9.34 -32.31
C PRO A 796 12.34 -8.49 -33.58
N PHE A 797 11.77 -7.29 -33.48
CA PHE A 797 11.69 -6.38 -34.63
C PHE A 797 13.08 -5.87 -35.06
N ASP A 798 13.29 -5.74 -36.37
CA ASP A 798 14.49 -5.16 -36.97
C ASP A 798 14.50 -3.64 -36.74
N LEU A 799 14.76 -3.20 -35.52
CA LEU A 799 14.80 -1.79 -35.13
C LEU A 799 16.09 -1.50 -34.38
N ASN A 800 16.84 -0.51 -34.85
CA ASN A 800 17.97 0.06 -34.13
C ASN A 800 17.58 1.44 -33.61
N VAL A 801 17.08 1.49 -32.38
CA VAL A 801 16.58 2.70 -31.73
C VAL A 801 17.25 2.88 -30.38
N SER A 802 17.50 4.12 -29.97
CA SER A 802 18.02 4.45 -28.64
C SER A 802 16.93 4.58 -27.58
N GLU A 803 15.66 4.65 -28.00
CA GLU A 803 14.50 4.91 -27.14
C GLU A 803 13.28 4.12 -27.61
N ILE A 804 12.43 3.72 -26.66
CA ILE A 804 11.14 3.06 -26.89
C ILE A 804 10.06 3.93 -26.23
N ARG A 805 8.91 4.10 -26.90
CA ARG A 805 7.74 4.76 -26.34
C ARG A 805 6.77 3.71 -25.80
N SER A 806 6.42 3.81 -24.52
CA SER A 806 5.39 3.00 -23.85
C SER A 806 4.27 3.94 -23.40
N GLU A 807 3.01 3.51 -23.59
CA GLU A 807 1.80 4.22 -23.14
C GLU A 807 1.06 3.45 -22.05
#